data_AF-A0AAD3HNM9-F1
#
_entry.id   AF-A0AAD3HNM9-F1
#
_cell.length_a   1.000
_cell.length_b   1.000
_cell.length_c   1.000
_cell.angle_alpha   90.00
_cell.angle_beta   90.00
_cell.angle_gamma   90.00
#
_symmetry.space_group_name_H-M   'P 1'
#
loop_
_entity.id
_entity.type
_entity.pdbx_description
1 polymer ?
#
loop_
_entity_poly.entity_id
_entity_poly.type
_entity_poly.pdbx_seq_one_letter_code
_entity_poly.pdbx_strand_id
1 'polypeptide(L)'
;MDMRSADQAARVAALQDAALRVNSGGSPPRVSAEWMLPKALWLAEREPHLYDTAATICEYQDFLNLRLTGVRCGAANNMAVRWHCSTQQGPPLSLLSQLGLSSLAAKWPTSSSSSSSSAPLLPGQLVGGLTPAAAAHLGLLPGTPVAQGGADAFIGMLGLGVVAPGQMALLTGSSHLQLGVVGSELHGPGFFGTYRDAVLPGCHVIEGGQTSTGSVLAWFRRTCCAPGTPYSELDAEAAAVPPGCEGLTALDHFQGNRTPHTDALSRGVLAGLTLKHGRGHVFRALMESVAAGTAVILRTMRAAGYTPECITLAGGAARSELWLQIHADMTGLPLRLTRCADAPMLGCAILAAVAAGMYDSVPSAAAAMVAVEREVRPDPAAVAAYRAPLARYAALYPALAPIFHGKYDNGGQYDNEGQNDRASDGGEAGAGVAREGVANGLPPTPAAAAVTVAAVVPSSTLVGGAGVVSRNSATCTISIDPHDSTPNPNPSLSIPASLSTPSPSSRDIIIAPSILAADFANLGAAVAAAAAAGAPWLHLDVFDGSWAACDNFSIGPPVVAALRRVAGGGLFLDCHLGLMAPGRYVERLAAAGADGITFHWEVLQGGQGGQQDEQRQGQQEAESEGGRQGGTASSIAAAATTAVAVRQLAGRIRSAGMRAGVALAPDTALPEELVELAAQGHVDMVLVMTVPPGFGGQTFRPAALEKVARLRAACPQLLVQVDGGINPATARQAAAAGADVMVAGSFLYGHPQGVAEGMEELRSALKQAAVETNGPSES
;
A
#
# COMPACT_ATOMS: atom_id res chain seq x y z
N MET A 1 -1.70 -11.64 -2.42
CA MET A 1 -3.10 -11.92 -2.79
C MET A 1 -3.32 -13.42 -2.66
N ASP A 2 -4.45 -13.87 -2.12
CA ASP A 2 -4.72 -15.30 -1.92
C ASP A 2 -5.25 -15.94 -3.21
N MET A 3 -4.53 -16.95 -3.71
CA MET A 3 -4.80 -17.65 -4.97
C MET A 3 -5.08 -19.15 -4.79
N ARG A 4 -5.24 -19.63 -3.54
CA ARG A 4 -5.39 -21.07 -3.26
C ARG A 4 -6.61 -21.72 -3.94
N SER A 5 -7.58 -20.90 -4.32
CA SER A 5 -8.83 -21.25 -5.00
C SER A 5 -8.75 -21.21 -6.53
N ALA A 6 -7.54 -21.28 -7.12
CA ALA A 6 -7.34 -21.22 -8.57
C ALA A 6 -8.11 -22.32 -9.33
N ASP A 7 -8.07 -23.56 -8.85
CA ASP A 7 -8.79 -24.69 -9.45
C ASP A 7 -10.32 -24.51 -9.35
N GLN A 8 -10.79 -23.98 -8.22
CA GLN A 8 -12.19 -23.62 -8.02
C GLN A 8 -12.60 -22.52 -9.00
N ALA A 9 -11.78 -21.48 -9.18
CA ALA A 9 -12.07 -20.40 -10.12
C ALA A 9 -12.16 -20.90 -11.56
N ALA A 10 -11.26 -21.81 -11.97
CA ALA A 10 -11.32 -22.44 -13.28
C ALA A 10 -12.63 -23.23 -13.48
N ARG A 11 -13.09 -23.96 -12.46
CA ARG A 11 -14.37 -24.69 -12.50
C ARG A 11 -15.58 -23.76 -12.54
N VAL A 12 -15.62 -22.70 -11.71
CA VAL A 12 -16.70 -21.69 -11.77
C VAL A 12 -16.70 -21.04 -13.16
N ALA A 13 -15.52 -20.70 -13.70
CA ALA A 13 -15.35 -20.18 -15.05
C ALA A 13 -15.55 -21.23 -16.17
N ALA A 14 -15.94 -22.46 -15.88
CA ALA A 14 -16.37 -23.43 -16.90
C ALA A 14 -17.90 -23.46 -17.05
N LEU A 15 -18.64 -23.06 -16.00
CA LEU A 15 -20.10 -23.11 -15.97
C LEU A 15 -20.78 -22.13 -16.93
N GLN A 16 -21.84 -22.56 -17.59
CA GLN A 16 -22.63 -21.72 -18.51
C GLN A 16 -23.83 -21.07 -17.80
N ASP A 17 -23.58 -20.40 -16.67
CA ASP A 17 -24.62 -19.73 -15.89
C ASP A 17 -24.77 -18.25 -16.30
N ALA A 18 -26.02 -17.77 -16.36
CA ALA A 18 -26.34 -16.40 -16.75
C ALA A 18 -25.71 -15.34 -15.81
N ALA A 19 -25.53 -15.65 -14.52
CA ALA A 19 -24.91 -14.74 -13.55
C ALA A 19 -23.44 -14.41 -13.91
N LEU A 20 -22.77 -15.29 -14.65
CA LEU A 20 -21.38 -15.08 -15.08
C LEU A 20 -21.26 -14.15 -16.29
N ARG A 21 -22.38 -13.82 -16.97
CA ARG A 21 -22.39 -12.91 -18.14
C ARG A 21 -21.92 -11.50 -17.81
N VAL A 22 -22.04 -11.11 -16.54
CA VAL A 22 -21.61 -9.80 -16.04
C VAL A 22 -20.14 -9.53 -16.36
N ASN A 23 -19.28 -10.55 -16.39
CA ASN A 23 -17.86 -10.42 -16.69
C ASN A 23 -17.54 -11.00 -18.06
N SER A 24 -16.84 -10.23 -18.90
CA SER A 24 -16.38 -10.66 -20.23
C SER A 24 -17.50 -11.22 -21.11
N GLY A 25 -18.76 -10.78 -20.91
CA GLY A 25 -19.93 -11.28 -21.64
C GLY A 25 -20.22 -12.77 -21.43
N GLY A 26 -19.64 -13.40 -20.41
CA GLY A 26 -19.72 -14.85 -20.18
C GLY A 26 -18.60 -15.66 -20.85
N SER A 27 -17.71 -15.03 -21.62
CA SER A 27 -16.56 -15.72 -22.22
C SER A 27 -15.40 -15.90 -21.22
N PRO A 28 -14.79 -17.08 -21.12
CA PRO A 28 -13.64 -17.28 -20.24
C PRO A 28 -12.38 -16.51 -20.71
N PRO A 29 -11.47 -16.21 -19.77
CA PRO A 29 -11.67 -16.30 -18.33
C PRO A 29 -12.52 -15.13 -17.80
N ARG A 30 -13.42 -15.45 -16.86
CA ARG A 30 -14.47 -14.54 -16.34
C ARG A 30 -14.59 -14.53 -14.82
N VAL A 31 -13.77 -15.33 -14.13
CA VAL A 31 -13.74 -15.50 -12.67
C VAL A 31 -12.30 -15.52 -12.18
N SER A 32 -12.01 -14.78 -11.10
CA SER A 32 -10.71 -14.81 -10.42
C SER A 32 -10.77 -15.67 -9.15
N ALA A 33 -9.65 -16.32 -8.81
CA ALA A 33 -9.47 -17.03 -7.54
C ALA A 33 -9.66 -16.13 -6.32
N GLU A 34 -9.39 -14.84 -6.45
CA GLU A 34 -9.49 -13.87 -5.36
C GLU A 34 -10.94 -13.61 -4.89
N TRP A 35 -11.93 -14.05 -5.67
CA TRP A 35 -13.33 -13.68 -5.45
C TRP A 35 -14.06 -14.61 -4.47
N MET A 36 -15.22 -14.18 -4.00
CA MET A 36 -16.00 -14.86 -2.96
C MET A 36 -16.36 -16.30 -3.34
N LEU A 37 -16.91 -16.53 -4.54
CA LEU A 37 -17.40 -17.87 -4.91
C LEU A 37 -16.28 -18.93 -4.96
N PRO A 38 -15.13 -18.70 -5.63
CA PRO A 38 -14.04 -19.68 -5.60
C PRO A 38 -13.48 -19.93 -4.19
N LYS A 39 -13.36 -18.89 -3.36
CA LYS A 39 -12.89 -19.04 -1.97
C LYS A 39 -13.88 -19.80 -1.10
N ALA A 40 -15.18 -19.52 -1.22
CA ALA A 40 -16.21 -20.25 -0.51
C ALA A 40 -16.28 -21.72 -0.95
N LEU A 41 -16.11 -21.99 -2.26
CA LEU A 41 -16.01 -23.36 -2.77
C LEU A 41 -14.78 -24.09 -2.22
N TRP A 42 -13.64 -23.41 -2.19
CA TRP A 42 -12.41 -23.97 -1.62
C TRP A 42 -12.60 -24.29 -0.13
N LEU A 43 -13.25 -23.40 0.62
CA LEU A 43 -13.55 -23.62 2.04
C LEU A 43 -14.50 -24.82 2.24
N ALA A 44 -15.55 -24.93 1.43
CA ALA A 44 -16.48 -26.07 1.50
C ALA A 44 -15.80 -27.41 1.18
N GLU A 45 -14.82 -27.43 0.27
CA GLU A 45 -14.13 -28.65 -0.15
C GLU A 45 -12.95 -29.03 0.75
N ARG A 46 -12.19 -28.05 1.25
CA ARG A 46 -10.95 -28.27 2.00
C ARG A 46 -11.14 -28.17 3.51
N GLU A 47 -12.09 -27.37 3.95
CA GLU A 47 -12.37 -27.10 5.36
C GLU A 47 -13.88 -27.23 5.67
N PRO A 48 -14.51 -28.36 5.35
CA PRO A 48 -15.98 -28.52 5.40
C PRO A 48 -16.55 -28.24 6.78
N HIS A 49 -15.86 -28.64 7.86
CA HIS A 49 -16.29 -28.33 9.22
C HIS A 49 -16.35 -26.82 9.50
N LEU A 50 -15.34 -26.06 9.05
CA LEU A 50 -15.34 -24.59 9.21
C LEU A 50 -16.43 -23.97 8.34
N TYR A 51 -16.59 -24.43 7.11
CA TYR A 51 -17.67 -23.98 6.24
C TYR A 51 -19.02 -24.20 6.91
N ASP A 52 -19.33 -25.42 7.36
CA ASP A 52 -20.63 -25.82 7.91
C ASP A 52 -20.98 -25.07 9.20
N THR A 53 -20.02 -24.93 10.11
CA THR A 53 -20.21 -24.23 11.39
C THR A 53 -20.20 -22.71 11.26
N ALA A 54 -19.70 -22.15 10.15
CA ALA A 54 -19.69 -20.71 9.93
C ALA A 54 -21.11 -20.14 9.87
N ALA A 55 -21.43 -19.28 10.84
CA ALA A 55 -22.67 -18.52 10.86
C ALA A 55 -22.72 -17.41 9.80
N THR A 56 -21.55 -16.90 9.37
CA THR A 56 -21.46 -15.87 8.34
C THR A 56 -20.16 -16.00 7.55
N ILE A 57 -20.26 -15.83 6.23
CA ILE A 57 -19.14 -15.70 5.30
C ILE A 57 -19.29 -14.32 4.64
N CYS A 58 -18.32 -13.43 4.84
CA CYS A 58 -18.43 -12.02 4.46
C CYS A 58 -17.09 -11.40 4.10
N GLU A 59 -17.10 -10.17 3.59
CA GLU A 59 -15.86 -9.40 3.39
C GLU A 59 -15.32 -8.84 4.71
N TYR A 60 -14.04 -8.47 4.72
CA TYR A 60 -13.40 -7.86 5.89
C TYR A 60 -14.14 -6.59 6.36
N GLN A 61 -14.65 -5.79 5.43
CA GLN A 61 -15.42 -4.59 5.73
C GLN A 61 -16.72 -4.90 6.48
N ASP A 62 -17.42 -5.98 6.12
CA ASP A 62 -18.67 -6.37 6.78
C ASP A 62 -18.39 -6.79 8.23
N PHE A 63 -17.26 -7.48 8.47
CA PHE A 63 -16.78 -7.78 9.81
C PHE A 63 -16.44 -6.51 10.60
N LEU A 64 -15.74 -5.54 10.00
CA LEU A 64 -15.48 -4.25 10.65
C LEU A 64 -16.77 -3.53 11.04
N ASN A 65 -17.75 -3.47 10.14
CA ASN A 65 -19.06 -2.89 10.42
C ASN A 65 -19.72 -3.53 11.66
N LEU A 66 -19.70 -4.86 11.74
CA LEU A 66 -20.19 -5.60 12.91
C LEU A 66 -19.44 -5.23 14.19
N ARG A 67 -18.11 -5.09 14.14
CA ARG A 67 -17.31 -4.71 15.32
C ARG A 67 -17.53 -3.26 15.75
N LEU A 68 -17.76 -2.36 14.79
CA LEU A 68 -17.95 -0.94 15.06
C LEU A 68 -19.36 -0.64 15.58
N THR A 69 -20.37 -1.25 14.99
CA THR A 69 -21.79 -0.87 15.20
C THR A 69 -22.63 -1.95 15.88
N GLY A 70 -22.13 -3.19 15.97
CA GLY A 70 -22.95 -4.35 16.37
C GLY A 70 -23.94 -4.82 15.30
N VAL A 71 -23.98 -4.16 14.13
CA VAL A 71 -24.89 -4.49 13.04
C VAL A 71 -24.19 -5.42 12.05
N ARG A 72 -24.81 -6.55 11.75
CA ARG A 72 -24.42 -7.38 10.62
C ARG A 72 -25.08 -6.83 9.36
N CYS A 73 -24.30 -6.49 8.35
CA CYS A 73 -24.78 -6.02 7.06
C CYS A 73 -23.79 -6.40 5.95
N GLY A 74 -24.30 -6.58 4.74
CA GLY A 74 -23.47 -6.77 3.54
C GLY A 74 -23.35 -5.49 2.74
N ALA A 75 -22.17 -5.23 2.18
CA ALA A 75 -21.94 -4.14 1.23
C ALA A 75 -22.49 -4.48 -0.17
N ALA A 76 -23.44 -3.69 -0.68
CA ALA A 76 -23.96 -3.88 -2.04
C ALA A 76 -22.85 -3.77 -3.10
N ASN A 77 -21.86 -2.92 -2.85
CA ASN A 77 -20.65 -2.82 -3.68
C ASN A 77 -19.95 -4.19 -3.83
N ASN A 78 -19.54 -4.82 -2.72
CA ASN A 78 -18.82 -6.09 -2.76
C ASN A 78 -19.71 -7.25 -3.21
N MET A 79 -21.01 -7.22 -2.91
CA MET A 79 -21.90 -8.28 -3.37
C MET A 79 -22.13 -8.20 -4.89
N ALA A 80 -22.28 -7.00 -5.44
CA ALA A 80 -22.37 -6.82 -6.89
C ALA A 80 -21.02 -7.14 -7.56
N VAL A 81 -19.94 -6.59 -7.01
CA VAL A 81 -18.58 -6.72 -7.52
C VAL A 81 -17.95 -7.98 -6.93
N ARG A 82 -17.83 -9.04 -7.73
CA ARG A 82 -17.13 -10.32 -7.42
C ARG A 82 -17.94 -11.42 -6.73
N TRP A 83 -19.16 -11.17 -6.25
CA TRP A 83 -20.02 -12.26 -5.73
C TRP A 83 -21.11 -12.67 -6.72
N HIS A 84 -21.23 -11.94 -7.83
CA HIS A 84 -22.28 -12.11 -8.85
C HIS A 84 -23.69 -11.98 -8.29
N CYS A 85 -23.85 -11.20 -7.21
CA CYS A 85 -25.17 -10.82 -6.73
C CYS A 85 -25.67 -9.60 -7.52
N SER A 86 -26.99 -9.45 -7.57
CA SER A 86 -27.64 -8.23 -8.04
C SER A 86 -28.48 -7.68 -6.90
N THR A 87 -28.49 -6.36 -6.71
CA THR A 87 -29.41 -5.70 -5.77
C THR A 87 -30.87 -5.93 -6.12
N GLN A 88 -31.19 -6.25 -7.39
CA GLN A 88 -32.55 -6.59 -7.82
C GLN A 88 -32.88 -8.08 -7.71
N GLN A 89 -31.95 -8.95 -8.09
CA GLN A 89 -32.20 -10.40 -8.20
C GLN A 89 -31.76 -11.18 -6.95
N GLY A 90 -30.95 -10.55 -6.09
CA GLY A 90 -30.36 -11.19 -4.91
C GLY A 90 -29.18 -12.11 -5.26
N PRO A 91 -28.91 -13.10 -4.40
CA PRO A 91 -27.89 -14.14 -4.62
C PRO A 91 -28.09 -14.93 -5.93
N PRO A 92 -27.01 -15.34 -6.62
CA PRO A 92 -27.11 -16.14 -7.85
C PRO A 92 -27.42 -17.61 -7.53
N LEU A 93 -28.66 -17.91 -7.14
CA LEU A 93 -29.07 -19.22 -6.61
C LEU A 93 -28.81 -20.39 -7.59
N SER A 94 -28.98 -20.17 -8.90
CA SER A 94 -28.68 -21.20 -9.92
C SER A 94 -27.21 -21.58 -9.96
N LEU A 95 -26.32 -20.57 -9.90
CA LEU A 95 -24.87 -20.75 -9.87
C LEU A 95 -24.44 -21.44 -8.57
N LEU A 96 -25.00 -21.02 -7.42
CA LEU A 96 -24.72 -21.66 -6.13
C LEU A 96 -25.14 -23.14 -6.12
N SER A 97 -26.31 -23.46 -6.68
CA SER A 97 -26.81 -24.83 -6.78
C SER A 97 -25.89 -25.71 -7.64
N GLN A 98 -25.46 -25.23 -8.80
CA GLN A 98 -24.52 -25.95 -9.69
C GLN A 98 -23.17 -26.23 -9.03
N LEU A 99 -22.76 -25.39 -8.09
CA LEU A 99 -21.51 -25.53 -7.33
C LEU A 99 -21.66 -26.34 -6.04
N GLY A 100 -22.87 -26.81 -5.69
CA GLY A 100 -23.11 -27.46 -4.41
C GLY A 100 -23.05 -26.51 -3.19
N LEU A 101 -23.19 -25.21 -3.42
CA LEU A 101 -23.06 -24.14 -2.40
C LEU A 101 -24.41 -23.50 -2.06
N SER A 102 -25.53 -24.21 -2.19
CA SER A 102 -26.87 -23.65 -1.93
C SER A 102 -27.03 -23.06 -0.52
N SER A 103 -26.30 -23.57 0.48
CA SER A 103 -26.30 -23.05 1.85
C SER A 103 -25.56 -21.71 2.01
N LEU A 104 -24.71 -21.33 1.06
CA LEU A 104 -23.90 -20.11 1.13
C LEU A 104 -24.75 -18.84 1.17
N ALA A 105 -25.85 -18.80 0.42
CA ALA A 105 -26.74 -17.64 0.38
C ALA A 105 -27.28 -17.28 1.78
N ALA A 106 -27.54 -18.27 2.63
CA ALA A 106 -27.99 -18.07 4.00
C ALA A 106 -26.86 -17.63 4.95
N LYS A 107 -25.60 -17.83 4.56
CA LYS A 107 -24.40 -17.42 5.32
C LYS A 107 -23.90 -16.03 4.93
N TRP A 108 -24.39 -15.44 3.85
CA TRP A 108 -24.03 -14.06 3.51
C TRP A 108 -24.70 -13.06 4.44
N PRO A 109 -24.02 -11.94 4.76
CA PRO A 109 -24.54 -10.97 5.70
C PRO A 109 -25.78 -10.26 5.13
N THR A 110 -26.89 -10.33 5.86
CA THR A 110 -28.12 -9.55 5.60
C THR A 110 -28.22 -8.42 6.61
N SER A 111 -28.78 -7.28 6.22
CA SER A 111 -28.93 -6.14 7.14
C SER A 111 -29.95 -6.46 8.23
N SER A 112 -29.53 -6.40 9.49
CA SER A 112 -30.42 -6.55 10.65
C SER A 112 -30.97 -5.22 11.18
N SER A 113 -30.63 -4.07 10.56
CA SER A 113 -30.88 -2.73 11.13
C SER A 113 -32.18 -2.05 10.71
N SER A 114 -32.97 -2.62 9.78
CA SER A 114 -34.31 -2.11 9.46
C SER A 114 -35.37 -3.21 9.48
N SER A 115 -36.54 -2.90 10.01
CA SER A 115 -37.68 -3.81 10.15
C SER A 115 -38.33 -4.25 8.82
N SER A 116 -37.67 -4.09 7.67
CA SER A 116 -38.32 -4.37 6.37
C SER A 116 -37.43 -4.78 5.20
N SER A 117 -36.10 -4.90 5.28
CA SER A 117 -35.37 -5.48 4.15
C SER A 117 -34.09 -6.25 4.51
N SER A 118 -34.03 -7.49 4.02
CA SER A 118 -32.85 -8.37 4.01
C SER A 118 -31.77 -7.94 3.00
N ALA A 119 -31.87 -6.72 2.47
CA ALA A 119 -31.06 -6.24 1.35
C ALA A 119 -29.69 -5.74 1.82
N PRO A 120 -28.66 -5.81 0.97
CA PRO A 120 -27.37 -5.20 1.26
C PRO A 120 -27.47 -3.67 1.27
N LEU A 121 -26.58 -3.03 2.04
CA LEU A 121 -26.53 -1.57 2.14
C LEU A 121 -25.69 -0.98 1.00
N LEU A 122 -26.18 0.11 0.41
CA LEU A 122 -25.48 0.89 -0.60
C LEU A 122 -24.40 1.78 0.05
N PRO A 123 -23.31 2.09 -0.66
CA PRO A 123 -22.33 3.06 -0.17
C PRO A 123 -22.98 4.39 0.26
N GLY A 124 -22.62 4.88 1.44
CA GLY A 124 -23.16 6.11 2.03
C GLY A 124 -24.43 5.94 2.85
N GLN A 125 -25.06 4.75 2.84
CA GLN A 125 -26.15 4.46 3.79
C GLN A 125 -25.60 4.28 5.20
N LEU A 126 -26.39 4.65 6.20
CA LEU A 126 -26.06 4.46 7.61
C LEU A 126 -26.10 2.97 7.97
N VAL A 127 -24.98 2.43 8.44
CA VAL A 127 -24.91 1.09 9.03
C VAL A 127 -25.50 1.12 10.44
N GLY A 128 -25.05 2.08 11.24
CA GLY A 128 -25.41 2.27 12.64
C GLY A 128 -24.48 3.29 13.31
N GLY A 129 -24.64 3.50 14.60
CA GLY A 129 -23.73 4.31 15.40
C GLY A 129 -22.59 3.48 16.01
N LEU A 130 -21.45 4.09 16.29
CA LEU A 130 -20.37 3.43 17.04
C LEU A 130 -20.87 2.89 18.38
N THR A 131 -20.58 1.63 18.66
CA THR A 131 -20.77 1.06 20.00
C THR A 131 -19.89 1.80 21.01
N PRO A 132 -20.24 1.80 22.31
CA PRO A 132 -19.39 2.43 23.34
C PRO A 132 -17.95 1.89 23.34
N ALA A 133 -17.77 0.59 23.12
CA ALA A 133 -16.45 -0.03 23.06
C ALA A 133 -15.64 0.42 21.83
N ALA A 134 -16.27 0.48 20.65
CA ALA A 134 -15.63 0.97 19.44
C ALA A 134 -15.29 2.46 19.55
N ALA A 135 -16.21 3.27 20.07
CA ALA A 135 -16.01 4.69 20.32
C ALA A 135 -14.83 4.96 21.26
N ALA A 136 -14.74 4.23 22.39
CA ALA A 136 -13.61 4.31 23.30
C ALA A 136 -12.28 3.92 22.65
N HIS A 137 -12.28 2.85 21.82
CA HIS A 137 -11.09 2.41 21.11
C HIS A 137 -10.59 3.44 20.09
N LEU A 138 -11.51 4.11 19.40
CA LEU A 138 -11.19 5.11 18.37
C LEU A 138 -10.99 6.53 18.92
N GLY A 139 -11.30 6.77 20.20
CA GLY A 139 -11.28 8.12 20.80
C GLY A 139 -12.40 9.02 20.26
N LEU A 140 -13.54 8.44 19.89
CA LEU A 140 -14.71 9.13 19.34
C LEU A 140 -15.93 9.02 20.28
N LEU A 141 -17.02 9.71 19.96
CA LEU A 141 -18.25 9.66 20.73
C LEU A 141 -19.05 8.38 20.40
N PRO A 142 -19.62 7.69 21.41
CA PRO A 142 -20.61 6.65 21.18
C PRO A 142 -21.77 7.17 20.32
N GLY A 143 -22.26 6.35 19.40
CA GLY A 143 -23.32 6.73 18.47
C GLY A 143 -22.85 7.51 17.25
N THR A 144 -21.56 7.83 17.10
CA THR A 144 -21.02 8.46 15.87
C THR A 144 -21.44 7.63 14.64
N PRO A 145 -22.06 8.23 13.60
CA PRO A 145 -22.52 7.52 12.42
C PRO A 145 -21.40 6.76 11.69
N VAL A 146 -21.68 5.51 11.31
CA VAL A 146 -20.81 4.70 10.45
C VAL A 146 -21.51 4.50 9.11
N ALA A 147 -20.90 5.01 8.04
CA ALA A 147 -21.38 4.82 6.67
C ALA A 147 -20.97 3.46 6.13
N GLN A 148 -21.82 2.88 5.28
CA GLN A 148 -21.44 1.73 4.47
C GLN A 148 -20.42 2.18 3.41
N GLY A 149 -19.29 1.49 3.33
CA GLY A 149 -18.27 1.70 2.29
C GLY A 149 -18.34 0.67 1.16
N GLY A 150 -17.21 0.47 0.48
CA GLY A 150 -17.02 -0.56 -0.54
C GLY A 150 -15.53 -0.72 -0.87
N ALA A 151 -15.24 -1.44 -1.94
CA ALA A 151 -13.89 -1.59 -2.48
C ALA A 151 -13.23 -0.23 -2.76
N ASP A 152 -11.97 -0.12 -2.38
CA ASP A 152 -11.16 1.10 -2.42
C ASP A 152 -11.23 1.88 -3.74
N ALA A 153 -11.12 1.20 -4.87
CA ALA A 153 -11.16 1.82 -6.21
C ALA A 153 -12.55 2.38 -6.53
N PHE A 154 -13.62 1.67 -6.15
CA PHE A 154 -15.00 2.11 -6.36
C PHE A 154 -15.34 3.30 -5.46
N ILE A 155 -14.80 3.35 -4.24
CA ILE A 155 -14.94 4.52 -3.37
C ILE A 155 -14.04 5.66 -3.84
N GLY A 156 -12.86 5.37 -4.37
CA GLY A 156 -11.97 6.34 -5.01
C GLY A 156 -12.62 7.01 -6.22
N MET A 157 -13.45 6.31 -6.98
CA MET A 157 -14.27 6.89 -8.05
C MET A 157 -15.14 8.06 -7.53
N LEU A 158 -15.71 7.93 -6.34
CA LEU A 158 -16.50 8.99 -5.70
C LEU A 158 -15.64 10.19 -5.29
N GLY A 159 -14.46 9.94 -4.73
CA GLY A 159 -13.50 11.01 -4.38
C GLY A 159 -12.92 11.73 -5.60
N LEU A 160 -13.00 11.12 -6.79
CA LEU A 160 -12.72 11.77 -8.06
C LEU A 160 -13.92 12.55 -8.63
N GLY A 161 -15.07 12.53 -7.97
CA GLY A 161 -16.28 13.19 -8.46
C GLY A 161 -16.91 12.49 -9.66
N VAL A 162 -16.57 11.22 -9.90
CA VAL A 162 -17.15 10.39 -10.97
C VAL A 162 -18.42 9.76 -10.41
N VAL A 163 -19.55 10.44 -10.62
CA VAL A 163 -20.85 10.13 -10.02
C VAL A 163 -22.03 10.21 -10.98
N ALA A 164 -21.78 10.35 -12.29
CA ALA A 164 -22.81 10.45 -13.32
C ALA A 164 -22.45 9.65 -14.58
N PRO A 165 -23.44 9.09 -15.31
CA PRO A 165 -23.20 8.34 -16.54
C PRO A 165 -22.32 9.10 -17.55
N GLY A 166 -21.39 8.39 -18.18
CA GLY A 166 -20.43 8.96 -19.14
C GLY A 166 -19.14 9.50 -18.51
N GLN A 167 -19.05 9.53 -17.18
CA GLN A 167 -17.83 9.88 -16.47
C GLN A 167 -16.98 8.63 -16.18
N MET A 168 -15.66 8.79 -16.31
CA MET A 168 -14.69 7.73 -16.01
C MET A 168 -13.64 8.18 -15.00
N ALA A 169 -13.36 7.31 -14.03
CA ALA A 169 -12.21 7.35 -13.17
C ALA A 169 -11.07 6.47 -13.73
N LEU A 170 -9.85 6.97 -13.66
CA LEU A 170 -8.62 6.20 -13.86
C LEU A 170 -7.78 6.26 -12.60
N LEU A 171 -7.80 5.18 -11.82
CA LEU A 171 -6.98 5.05 -10.62
C LEU A 171 -5.67 4.37 -10.99
N THR A 172 -4.56 5.06 -10.77
CA THR A 172 -3.22 4.66 -11.23
C THR A 172 -2.32 4.29 -10.06
N GLY A 173 -1.52 3.23 -10.22
CA GLY A 173 -0.60 2.76 -9.20
C GLY A 173 0.31 1.67 -9.75
N SER A 174 0.57 0.62 -8.95
CA SER A 174 1.22 -0.60 -9.46
C SER A 174 0.44 -1.20 -10.65
N SER A 175 -0.89 -1.12 -10.57
CA SER A 175 -1.87 -1.45 -11.62
C SER A 175 -2.74 -0.22 -11.96
N HIS A 176 -3.50 -0.27 -13.06
CA HIS A 176 -4.52 0.75 -13.36
C HIS A 176 -5.91 0.12 -13.31
N LEU A 177 -6.89 0.89 -12.83
CA LEU A 177 -8.31 0.57 -12.89
C LEU A 177 -9.08 1.67 -13.62
N GLN A 178 -9.84 1.27 -14.64
CA GLN A 178 -10.77 2.11 -15.37
C GLN A 178 -12.18 1.84 -14.84
N LEU A 179 -12.80 2.80 -14.16
CA LEU A 179 -14.16 2.68 -13.63
C LEU A 179 -15.06 3.72 -14.27
N GLY A 180 -16.08 3.29 -14.99
CA GLY A 180 -17.03 4.17 -15.67
C GLY A 180 -18.44 4.04 -15.11
N VAL A 181 -19.17 5.15 -15.01
CA VAL A 181 -20.60 5.10 -14.68
C VAL A 181 -21.38 4.97 -15.98
N VAL A 182 -22.31 4.02 -16.03
CA VAL A 182 -23.19 3.74 -17.17
C VAL A 182 -24.65 3.74 -16.74
N GLY A 183 -25.53 4.27 -17.60
CA GLY A 183 -26.97 4.38 -17.33
C GLY A 183 -27.75 3.09 -17.57
N SER A 184 -27.17 2.11 -18.25
CA SER A 184 -27.78 0.82 -18.55
C SER A 184 -26.76 -0.31 -18.48
N GLU A 185 -27.26 -1.52 -18.31
CA GLU A 185 -26.46 -2.75 -18.35
C GLU A 185 -25.81 -2.93 -19.73
N LEU A 186 -24.51 -3.27 -19.73
CA LEU A 186 -23.73 -3.61 -20.92
C LEU A 186 -22.98 -4.92 -20.66
N HIS A 187 -22.89 -5.76 -21.69
CA HIS A 187 -22.09 -6.98 -21.67
C HIS A 187 -21.26 -7.07 -22.94
N GLY A 188 -20.02 -7.52 -22.80
CA GLY A 188 -19.15 -7.80 -23.94
C GLY A 188 -17.85 -8.45 -23.50
N PRO A 189 -17.12 -9.07 -24.45
CA PRO A 189 -15.83 -9.67 -24.16
C PRO A 189 -14.81 -8.58 -23.81
N GLY A 190 -13.86 -8.93 -22.94
CA GLY A 190 -12.67 -8.10 -22.70
C GLY A 190 -12.89 -6.86 -21.85
N PHE A 191 -13.92 -6.85 -21.00
CA PHE A 191 -14.02 -5.95 -19.84
C PHE A 191 -14.83 -6.62 -18.73
N PHE A 192 -14.70 -6.10 -17.52
CA PHE A 192 -15.42 -6.61 -16.36
C PHE A 192 -16.64 -5.76 -16.08
N GLY A 193 -17.78 -6.42 -15.93
CA GLY A 193 -18.94 -5.88 -15.24
C GLY A 193 -19.70 -4.75 -15.95
N THR A 194 -21.00 -4.71 -15.66
CA THR A 194 -21.73 -3.47 -15.45
C THR A 194 -22.49 -3.60 -14.14
N TYR A 195 -21.78 -3.41 -13.04
CA TYR A 195 -22.28 -3.72 -11.70
C TYR A 195 -23.35 -2.72 -11.28
N ARG A 196 -24.60 -3.17 -11.24
CA ARG A 196 -25.73 -2.34 -10.84
C ARG A 196 -25.66 -2.00 -9.35
N ASP A 197 -25.97 -0.76 -9.02
CA ASP A 197 -26.05 -0.24 -7.66
C ASP A 197 -24.76 -0.46 -6.84
N ALA A 198 -23.63 -0.75 -7.52
CA ALA A 198 -22.37 -1.02 -6.86
C ALA A 198 -21.83 0.22 -6.13
N VAL A 199 -22.16 1.41 -6.62
CA VAL A 199 -21.72 2.68 -6.03
C VAL A 199 -22.88 3.64 -5.84
N LEU A 200 -23.73 3.78 -6.86
CA LEU A 200 -24.86 4.70 -6.87
C LEU A 200 -26.16 3.96 -7.16
N PRO A 201 -27.25 4.25 -6.43
CA PRO A 201 -28.55 3.67 -6.71
C PRO A 201 -29.03 4.01 -8.13
N GLY A 202 -29.52 3.01 -8.86
CA GLY A 202 -30.02 3.11 -10.21
C GLY A 202 -28.96 3.15 -11.32
N CYS A 203 -27.66 3.17 -10.98
CA CYS A 203 -26.58 3.24 -11.96
C CYS A 203 -25.82 1.91 -12.05
N HIS A 204 -25.10 1.73 -13.14
CA HIS A 204 -24.18 0.63 -13.35
C HIS A 204 -22.74 1.15 -13.36
N VAL A 205 -21.78 0.31 -12.95
CA VAL A 205 -20.34 0.61 -13.06
C VAL A 205 -19.66 -0.41 -13.96
N ILE A 206 -19.05 0.08 -15.05
CA ILE A 206 -18.19 -0.71 -15.94
C ILE A 206 -16.74 -0.67 -15.44
N GLU A 207 -16.03 -1.79 -15.55
CA GLU A 207 -14.67 -1.94 -15.04
C GLU A 207 -13.70 -2.46 -16.11
N GLY A 208 -12.51 -1.84 -16.17
CA GLY A 208 -11.32 -2.36 -16.82
C GLY A 208 -10.16 -2.43 -15.83
N GLY A 209 -9.28 -3.42 -16.00
CA GLY A 209 -8.09 -3.58 -15.17
C GLY A 209 -6.84 -3.86 -16.00
N GLN A 210 -5.78 -3.13 -15.69
CA GLN A 210 -4.47 -3.26 -16.34
C GLN A 210 -3.43 -3.65 -15.29
N THR A 211 -2.83 -4.83 -15.42
CA THR A 211 -2.12 -5.49 -14.31
C THR A 211 -0.78 -4.88 -13.96
N SER A 212 0.08 -4.66 -14.95
CA SER A 212 1.46 -4.23 -14.76
C SER A 212 1.70 -2.85 -15.37
N THR A 213 1.61 -1.81 -14.55
CA THR A 213 1.64 -0.41 -15.00
C THR A 213 2.75 0.39 -14.33
N GLY A 214 2.50 1.05 -13.19
CA GLY A 214 3.59 1.62 -12.38
C GLY A 214 4.59 0.55 -11.94
N SER A 215 4.16 -0.71 -11.78
CA SER A 215 5.06 -1.83 -11.47
C SER A 215 6.07 -2.13 -12.59
N VAL A 216 5.72 -1.92 -13.87
CA VAL A 216 6.67 -2.14 -14.97
C VAL A 216 7.72 -1.01 -15.03
N LEU A 217 7.32 0.23 -14.72
CA LEU A 217 8.27 1.34 -14.59
C LEU A 217 9.20 1.17 -13.38
N ALA A 218 8.64 0.72 -12.25
CA ALA A 218 9.43 0.40 -11.05
C ALA A 218 10.39 -0.77 -11.28
N TRP A 219 9.96 -1.81 -12.00
CA TRP A 219 10.81 -2.92 -12.40
C TRP A 219 11.98 -2.44 -13.27
N PHE A 220 11.71 -1.61 -14.28
CA PHE A 220 12.76 -1.07 -15.15
C PHE A 220 13.76 -0.21 -14.36
N ARG A 221 13.27 0.71 -13.53
CA ARG A 221 14.10 1.54 -12.66
C ARG A 221 15.01 0.68 -11.78
N ARG A 222 14.46 -0.35 -11.13
CA ARG A 222 15.21 -1.23 -10.23
C ARG A 222 16.25 -2.11 -10.95
N THR A 223 15.94 -2.57 -12.16
CA THR A 223 16.71 -3.62 -12.83
C THR A 223 17.70 -3.07 -13.85
N CYS A 224 17.37 -1.93 -14.47
CA CYS A 224 18.12 -1.39 -15.60
C CYS A 224 18.81 -0.05 -15.29
N CYS A 225 18.65 0.48 -14.08
CA CYS A 225 19.23 1.77 -13.67
C CYS A 225 20.10 1.60 -12.42
N ALA A 226 20.96 2.58 -12.16
CA ALA A 226 21.74 2.62 -10.94
C ALA A 226 20.79 2.72 -9.72
N PRO A 227 21.10 2.05 -8.59
CA PRO A 227 20.34 2.20 -7.35
C PRO A 227 20.17 3.68 -6.98
N GLY A 228 18.95 4.07 -6.62
CA GLY A 228 18.64 5.46 -6.25
C GLY A 228 18.32 6.40 -7.41
N THR A 229 18.44 5.99 -8.68
CA THR A 229 18.08 6.83 -9.86
C THR A 229 16.68 7.44 -9.66
N PRO A 230 16.49 8.78 -9.67
CA PRO A 230 15.19 9.39 -9.46
C PRO A 230 14.29 9.23 -10.70
N TYR A 231 12.97 9.13 -10.50
CA TYR A 231 12.03 9.07 -11.63
C TYR A 231 12.06 10.33 -12.50
N SER A 232 12.38 11.49 -11.92
CA SER A 232 12.51 12.75 -12.65
C SER A 232 13.62 12.73 -13.72
N GLU A 233 14.70 11.98 -13.49
CA GLU A 233 15.77 11.78 -14.48
C GLU A 233 15.26 10.92 -15.65
N LEU A 234 14.58 9.81 -15.34
CA LEU A 234 14.00 8.93 -16.37
C LEU A 234 12.90 9.63 -17.18
N ASP A 235 12.10 10.47 -16.52
CA ASP A 235 11.10 11.33 -17.18
C ASP A 235 11.75 12.32 -18.14
N ALA A 236 12.86 12.96 -17.74
CA ALA A 236 13.60 13.89 -18.60
C ALA A 236 14.19 13.17 -19.83
N GLU A 237 14.77 11.97 -19.63
CA GLU A 237 15.27 11.13 -20.73
C GLU A 237 14.16 10.70 -21.68
N ALA A 238 13.00 10.28 -21.14
CA ALA A 238 11.84 9.88 -21.94
C ALA A 238 11.17 11.07 -22.65
N ALA A 239 11.23 12.27 -22.08
CA ALA A 239 10.71 13.50 -22.70
C ALA A 239 11.50 13.90 -23.95
N ALA A 240 12.79 13.60 -24.00
CA ALA A 240 13.64 13.84 -25.17
C ALA A 240 13.34 12.90 -26.35
N VAL A 241 12.58 11.82 -26.12
CA VAL A 241 12.19 10.85 -27.15
C VAL A 241 10.82 11.24 -27.75
N PRO A 242 10.68 11.32 -29.08
CA PRO A 242 9.43 11.73 -29.71
C PRO A 242 8.32 10.65 -29.57
N PRO A 243 7.04 11.03 -29.69
CA PRO A 243 5.90 10.11 -29.71
C PRO A 243 6.10 8.91 -30.63
N GLY A 244 5.80 7.71 -30.12
CA GLY A 244 5.96 6.45 -30.84
C GLY A 244 7.36 5.84 -30.76
N CYS A 245 8.20 6.42 -29.91
CA CYS A 245 9.51 5.93 -29.48
C CYS A 245 10.41 5.47 -30.65
N GLU A 246 10.35 6.23 -31.75
CA GLU A 246 11.10 5.98 -32.98
C GLU A 246 11.02 4.52 -33.52
N GLY A 247 9.90 3.85 -33.27
CA GLY A 247 9.63 2.48 -33.71
C GLY A 247 9.71 1.42 -32.60
N LEU A 248 10.33 1.72 -31.45
CA LEU A 248 10.32 0.83 -30.30
C LEU A 248 8.91 0.75 -29.68
N THR A 249 8.39 -0.46 -29.49
CA THR A 249 7.06 -0.69 -28.89
C THR A 249 7.20 -1.70 -27.76
N ALA A 250 6.63 -1.38 -26.58
CA ALA A 250 6.58 -2.33 -25.48
C ALA A 250 5.17 -2.96 -25.36
N LEU A 251 5.11 -4.18 -24.83
CA LEU A 251 3.90 -4.81 -24.33
C LEU A 251 3.99 -4.85 -22.80
N ASP A 252 3.06 -4.21 -22.11
CA ASP A 252 3.09 -4.00 -20.66
C ASP A 252 2.63 -5.22 -19.84
N HIS A 253 2.42 -6.39 -20.46
CA HIS A 253 1.84 -7.58 -19.84
C HIS A 253 2.82 -8.39 -18.96
N PHE A 254 3.72 -7.73 -18.24
CA PHE A 254 4.75 -8.37 -17.40
C PHE A 254 4.15 -9.28 -16.31
N GLN A 255 2.90 -9.05 -15.90
CA GLN A 255 2.16 -9.87 -14.94
C GLN A 255 0.89 -10.49 -15.56
N GLY A 256 0.93 -10.80 -16.87
CA GLY A 256 -0.26 -11.16 -17.63
C GLY A 256 -1.12 -9.96 -18.00
N ASN A 257 -2.23 -10.22 -18.68
CA ASN A 257 -3.21 -9.22 -19.06
C ASN A 257 -4.57 -9.53 -18.42
N ARG A 258 -5.20 -8.53 -17.80
CA ARG A 258 -6.59 -8.63 -17.34
C ARG A 258 -7.54 -8.15 -18.43
N THR A 259 -7.43 -6.89 -18.84
CA THR A 259 -8.30 -6.29 -19.84
C THR A 259 -7.46 -5.85 -21.05
N PRO A 260 -7.86 -6.15 -22.30
CA PRO A 260 -9.08 -6.84 -22.72
C PRO A 260 -8.94 -8.35 -22.98
N HIS A 261 -7.75 -8.92 -22.79
CA HIS A 261 -7.48 -10.29 -23.25
C HIS A 261 -7.77 -11.35 -22.20
N THR A 262 -7.74 -10.97 -20.92
CA THR A 262 -7.85 -11.85 -19.77
C THR A 262 -6.94 -13.09 -19.94
N ASP A 263 -5.65 -12.85 -20.10
CA ASP A 263 -4.65 -13.89 -20.31
C ASP A 263 -3.54 -13.79 -19.27
N ALA A 264 -3.57 -14.69 -18.29
CA ALA A 264 -2.56 -14.78 -17.24
C ALA A 264 -1.19 -15.25 -17.75
N LEU A 265 -1.13 -15.89 -18.93
CA LEU A 265 0.11 -16.37 -19.53
C LEU A 265 0.80 -15.32 -20.40
N SER A 266 0.13 -14.21 -20.73
CA SER A 266 0.74 -13.13 -21.49
C SER A 266 1.99 -12.58 -20.77
N ARG A 267 3.00 -12.15 -21.53
CA ARG A 267 4.27 -11.67 -20.98
C ARG A 267 4.70 -10.35 -21.60
N GLY A 268 5.57 -9.64 -20.87
CA GLY A 268 6.18 -8.39 -21.30
C GLY A 268 7.07 -8.57 -22.52
N VAL A 269 7.05 -7.59 -23.43
CA VAL A 269 7.83 -7.62 -24.69
C VAL A 269 8.41 -6.24 -24.98
N LEU A 270 9.64 -6.19 -25.49
CA LEU A 270 10.21 -5.02 -26.15
C LEU A 270 10.47 -5.37 -27.62
N ALA A 271 9.69 -4.78 -28.53
CA ALA A 271 9.75 -5.06 -29.96
C ALA A 271 10.31 -3.87 -30.74
N GLY A 272 11.28 -4.12 -31.61
CA GLY A 272 11.87 -3.10 -32.50
C GLY A 272 13.14 -2.44 -31.97
N LEU A 273 13.92 -3.10 -31.12
CA LEU A 273 15.22 -2.58 -30.66
C LEU A 273 16.22 -2.39 -31.81
N THR A 274 17.01 -1.33 -31.74
CA THR A 274 18.16 -1.05 -32.61
C THR A 274 19.27 -0.45 -31.75
N LEU A 275 20.51 -0.39 -32.26
CA LEU A 275 21.67 0.10 -31.50
C LEU A 275 21.59 1.58 -31.09
N LYS A 276 20.63 2.37 -31.63
CA LYS A 276 20.44 3.77 -31.24
C LYS A 276 19.60 3.94 -29.96
N HIS A 277 18.84 2.91 -29.56
CA HIS A 277 17.90 3.02 -28.45
C HIS A 277 18.65 2.98 -27.11
N GLY A 278 18.46 4.02 -26.31
CA GLY A 278 19.00 4.12 -24.96
C GLY A 278 17.96 3.83 -23.88
N ARG A 279 18.35 4.08 -22.63
CA ARG A 279 17.50 3.94 -21.44
C ARG A 279 16.20 4.76 -21.55
N GLY A 280 16.31 6.03 -21.96
CA GLY A 280 15.17 6.93 -22.18
C GLY A 280 14.14 6.37 -23.18
N HIS A 281 14.59 5.71 -24.27
CA HIS A 281 13.69 5.07 -25.23
C HIS A 281 12.92 3.91 -24.59
N VAL A 282 13.61 3.04 -23.85
CA VAL A 282 12.93 1.90 -23.21
C VAL A 282 11.93 2.40 -22.15
N PHE A 283 12.30 3.39 -21.35
CA PHE A 283 11.39 3.98 -20.36
C PHE A 283 10.17 4.63 -21.03
N ARG A 284 10.39 5.44 -22.07
CA ARG A 284 9.32 6.03 -22.88
C ARG A 284 8.40 4.97 -23.49
N ALA A 285 8.95 3.90 -24.06
CA ALA A 285 8.16 2.82 -24.65
C ALA A 285 7.28 2.10 -23.62
N LEU A 286 7.76 1.94 -22.38
CA LEU A 286 6.96 1.38 -21.29
C LEU A 286 5.83 2.32 -20.89
N MET A 287 6.09 3.63 -20.73
CA MET A 287 5.05 4.63 -20.45
C MET A 287 3.97 4.65 -21.55
N GLU A 288 4.40 4.65 -22.81
CA GLU A 288 3.51 4.60 -23.97
C GLU A 288 2.72 3.30 -24.04
N SER A 289 3.31 2.14 -23.71
CA SER A 289 2.58 0.87 -23.68
C SER A 289 1.48 0.85 -22.63
N VAL A 290 1.69 1.47 -21.47
CA VAL A 290 0.66 1.54 -20.43
C VAL A 290 -0.51 2.41 -20.90
N ALA A 291 -0.21 3.58 -21.46
CA ALA A 291 -1.22 4.46 -22.04
C ALA A 291 -1.96 3.80 -23.22
N ALA A 292 -1.25 3.04 -24.06
CA ALA A 292 -1.81 2.30 -25.17
C ALA A 292 -2.75 1.19 -24.69
N GLY A 293 -2.39 0.47 -23.62
CA GLY A 293 -3.26 -0.49 -22.94
C GLY A 293 -4.57 0.15 -22.49
N THR A 294 -4.49 1.30 -21.82
CA THR A 294 -5.70 2.07 -21.44
C THR A 294 -6.53 2.47 -22.67
N ALA A 295 -5.91 2.94 -23.75
CA ALA A 295 -6.62 3.31 -24.98
C ALA A 295 -7.30 2.09 -25.65
N VAL A 296 -6.67 0.92 -25.62
CA VAL A 296 -7.26 -0.34 -26.13
C VAL A 296 -8.46 -0.75 -25.27
N ILE A 297 -8.36 -0.67 -23.93
CA ILE A 297 -9.47 -0.93 -23.02
C ILE A 297 -10.67 -0.03 -23.33
N LEU A 298 -10.43 1.27 -23.50
CA LEU A 298 -11.47 2.24 -23.86
C LEU A 298 -12.12 1.94 -25.22
N ARG A 299 -11.36 1.45 -26.19
CA ARG A 299 -11.92 1.00 -27.48
C ARG A 299 -12.82 -0.22 -27.30
N THR A 300 -12.44 -1.17 -26.46
CA THR A 300 -13.27 -2.33 -26.14
C THR A 300 -14.57 -1.91 -25.46
N MET A 301 -14.51 -1.00 -24.49
CA MET A 301 -15.71 -0.45 -23.84
C MET A 301 -16.59 0.34 -24.82
N ARG A 302 -15.99 1.10 -25.74
CA ARG A 302 -16.70 1.82 -26.80
C ARG A 302 -17.45 0.88 -27.73
N ALA A 303 -16.82 -0.23 -28.12
CA ALA A 303 -17.47 -1.26 -28.93
C ALA A 303 -18.68 -1.89 -28.21
N ALA A 304 -18.67 -1.91 -26.87
CA ALA A 304 -19.79 -2.35 -26.05
C ALA A 304 -20.83 -1.25 -25.73
N GLY A 305 -20.66 -0.02 -26.25
CA GLY A 305 -21.62 1.07 -26.10
C GLY A 305 -21.26 2.12 -25.04
N TYR A 306 -20.07 2.07 -24.42
CA TYR A 306 -19.62 3.07 -23.44
C TYR A 306 -18.51 3.96 -23.99
N THR A 307 -18.76 5.27 -24.10
CA THR A 307 -17.75 6.26 -24.47
C THR A 307 -17.68 7.37 -23.42
N PRO A 308 -16.58 7.48 -22.66
CA PRO A 308 -16.42 8.59 -21.73
C PRO A 308 -16.06 9.89 -22.46
N GLU A 309 -16.52 11.02 -21.92
CA GLU A 309 -16.18 12.35 -22.43
C GLU A 309 -14.83 12.86 -21.91
N CYS A 310 -14.45 12.43 -20.71
CA CYS A 310 -13.18 12.75 -20.06
C CYS A 310 -12.81 11.64 -19.07
N ILE A 311 -11.56 11.64 -18.64
CA ILE A 311 -11.04 10.74 -17.61
C ILE A 311 -10.64 11.60 -16.41
N THR A 312 -11.15 11.32 -15.23
CA THR A 312 -10.62 11.91 -14.00
C THR A 312 -9.61 10.94 -13.40
N LEU A 313 -8.39 11.40 -13.14
CA LEU A 313 -7.24 10.56 -12.82
C LEU A 313 -6.73 10.85 -11.41
N ALA A 314 -6.40 9.79 -10.67
CA ALA A 314 -5.61 9.88 -9.44
C ALA A 314 -4.50 8.82 -9.39
N GLY A 315 -3.56 9.02 -8.47
CA GLY A 315 -2.53 8.03 -8.13
C GLY A 315 -1.17 8.27 -8.79
N GLY A 316 -0.37 7.21 -8.92
CA GLY A 316 1.05 7.31 -9.25
C GLY A 316 1.38 8.05 -10.56
N ALA A 317 0.53 7.92 -11.59
CA ALA A 317 0.74 8.58 -12.87
C ALA A 317 0.60 10.11 -12.80
N ALA A 318 -0.16 10.63 -11.83
CA ALA A 318 -0.35 12.07 -11.65
C ALA A 318 0.93 12.82 -11.24
N ARG A 319 2.00 12.10 -10.89
CA ARG A 319 3.30 12.67 -10.50
C ARG A 319 4.22 12.98 -11.69
N SER A 320 3.83 12.61 -12.92
CA SER A 320 4.61 12.82 -14.14
C SER A 320 3.79 13.59 -15.17
N GLU A 321 4.18 14.83 -15.46
CA GLU A 321 3.54 15.66 -16.51
C GLU A 321 3.61 14.97 -17.88
N LEU A 322 4.76 14.35 -18.18
CA LEU A 322 4.94 13.62 -19.41
C LEU A 322 3.96 12.46 -19.51
N TRP A 323 3.80 11.68 -18.44
CA TRP A 323 2.95 10.50 -18.49
C TRP A 323 1.46 10.88 -18.60
N LEU A 324 1.05 11.94 -17.92
CA LEU A 324 -0.26 12.53 -18.05
C LEU A 324 -0.54 12.93 -19.50
N GLN A 325 0.39 13.66 -20.13
CA GLN A 325 0.23 14.06 -21.53
C GLN A 325 0.17 12.85 -22.48
N ILE A 326 1.02 11.84 -22.28
CA ILE A 326 0.98 10.59 -23.07
C ILE A 326 -0.38 9.89 -22.93
N HIS A 327 -0.95 9.81 -21.72
CA HIS A 327 -2.29 9.24 -21.53
C HIS A 327 -3.37 10.06 -22.25
N ALA A 328 -3.33 11.40 -22.16
CA ALA A 328 -4.27 12.27 -22.86
C ALA A 328 -4.19 12.04 -24.38
N ASP A 329 -2.99 12.08 -24.94
CA ASP A 329 -2.75 11.98 -26.38
C ASP A 329 -3.08 10.58 -26.93
N MET A 330 -2.72 9.52 -26.19
CA MET A 330 -2.95 8.14 -26.62
C MET A 330 -4.44 7.76 -26.59
N THR A 331 -5.18 8.28 -25.60
CA THR A 331 -6.63 8.05 -25.47
C THR A 331 -7.45 9.02 -26.33
N GLY A 332 -6.89 10.19 -26.64
CA GLY A 332 -7.60 11.29 -27.28
C GLY A 332 -8.65 11.95 -26.38
N LEU A 333 -8.52 11.81 -25.06
CA LEU A 333 -9.48 12.32 -24.08
C LEU A 333 -8.81 13.31 -23.12
N PRO A 334 -9.52 14.37 -22.69
CA PRO A 334 -9.04 15.22 -21.61
C PRO A 334 -8.91 14.45 -20.30
N LEU A 335 -7.83 14.73 -19.56
CA LEU A 335 -7.60 14.21 -18.21
C LEU A 335 -7.85 15.30 -17.18
N ARG A 336 -8.68 15.02 -16.16
CA ARG A 336 -8.91 15.91 -15.03
C ARG A 336 -8.16 15.43 -13.81
N LEU A 337 -7.54 16.35 -13.09
CA LEU A 337 -6.85 16.10 -11.84
C LEU A 337 -7.58 16.82 -10.72
N THR A 338 -7.87 16.10 -9.65
CA THR A 338 -8.50 16.66 -8.45
C THR A 338 -7.46 17.16 -7.47
N ARG A 339 -7.79 18.23 -6.73
CA ARG A 339 -6.92 18.82 -5.70
C ARG A 339 -6.55 17.81 -4.60
N CYS A 340 -7.50 16.96 -4.23
CA CYS A 340 -7.23 15.88 -3.30
C CYS A 340 -6.55 14.73 -4.05
N ALA A 341 -5.29 14.46 -3.70
CA ALA A 341 -4.54 13.35 -4.28
C ALA A 341 -5.01 11.97 -3.77
N ASP A 342 -5.62 11.91 -2.59
CA ASP A 342 -6.13 10.68 -1.97
C ASP A 342 -7.63 10.51 -2.24
N ALA A 343 -7.94 10.06 -3.45
CA ALA A 343 -9.31 9.86 -3.89
C ALA A 343 -10.10 8.85 -3.03
N PRO A 344 -9.56 7.68 -2.64
CA PRO A 344 -10.28 6.76 -1.74
C PRO A 344 -10.65 7.40 -0.40
N MET A 345 -9.74 8.15 0.23
CA MET A 345 -10.06 8.81 1.51
C MET A 345 -11.12 9.90 1.35
N LEU A 346 -11.04 10.72 0.30
CA LEU A 346 -12.09 11.70 0.02
C LEU A 346 -13.43 11.03 -0.27
N GLY A 347 -13.42 9.90 -1.00
CA GLY A 347 -14.60 9.07 -1.21
C GLY A 347 -15.23 8.58 0.10
N CYS A 348 -14.43 8.08 1.04
CA CYS A 348 -14.90 7.71 2.38
C CYS A 348 -15.52 8.90 3.12
N ALA A 349 -14.91 10.09 3.04
CA ALA A 349 -15.44 11.29 3.67
C ALA A 349 -16.78 11.74 3.05
N ILE A 350 -16.92 11.64 1.72
CA ILE A 350 -18.18 11.89 1.00
C ILE A 350 -19.28 10.95 1.53
N LEU A 351 -18.99 9.65 1.62
CA LEU A 351 -19.95 8.67 2.13
C LEU A 351 -20.32 8.93 3.60
N ALA A 352 -19.34 9.25 4.44
CA ALA A 352 -19.56 9.60 5.83
C ALA A 352 -20.43 10.84 6.01
N ALA A 353 -20.20 11.88 5.20
CA ALA A 353 -21.00 13.11 5.24
C ALA A 353 -22.47 12.86 4.85
N VAL A 354 -22.71 11.98 3.88
CA VAL A 354 -24.07 11.55 3.50
C VAL A 354 -24.73 10.75 4.64
N ALA A 355 -24.04 9.76 5.21
CA ALA A 355 -24.57 8.96 6.31
C ALA A 355 -24.84 9.79 7.58
N ALA A 356 -24.08 10.86 7.79
CA ALA A 356 -24.28 11.84 8.86
C ALA A 356 -25.41 12.84 8.58
N GLY A 357 -26.03 12.81 7.40
CA GLY A 357 -27.11 13.71 7.01
C GLY A 357 -26.66 15.13 6.65
N MET A 358 -25.38 15.35 6.36
CA MET A 358 -24.86 16.65 5.92
C MET A 358 -25.22 16.96 4.46
N TYR A 359 -25.45 15.92 3.66
CA TYR A 359 -25.86 16.00 2.26
C TYR A 359 -26.92 14.94 1.97
N ASP A 360 -27.86 15.27 1.07
CA ASP A 360 -28.98 14.39 0.73
C ASP A 360 -28.57 13.15 -0.08
N SER A 361 -27.43 13.22 -0.78
CA SER A 361 -26.98 12.16 -1.69
C SER A 361 -25.47 12.19 -1.93
N VAL A 362 -24.92 11.05 -2.33
CA VAL A 362 -23.51 10.91 -2.74
C VAL A 362 -23.14 11.87 -3.87
N PRO A 363 -23.94 12.04 -4.96
CA PRO A 363 -23.63 13.03 -5.99
C PRO A 363 -23.59 14.47 -5.45
N SER A 364 -24.52 14.85 -4.57
CA SER A 364 -24.53 16.22 -3.99
C SER A 364 -23.32 16.48 -3.09
N ALA A 365 -22.90 15.48 -2.30
CA ALA A 365 -21.70 15.58 -1.47
C ALA A 365 -20.43 15.63 -2.32
N ALA A 366 -20.32 14.79 -3.36
CA ALA A 366 -19.20 14.79 -4.28
C ALA A 366 -19.06 16.14 -5.01
N ALA A 367 -20.16 16.72 -5.48
CA ALA A 367 -20.15 18.04 -6.12
C ALA A 367 -19.67 19.17 -5.19
N ALA A 368 -19.91 19.05 -3.88
CA ALA A 368 -19.48 20.05 -2.90
C ALA A 368 -18.05 19.82 -2.39
N MET A 369 -17.59 18.56 -2.33
CA MET A 369 -16.34 18.18 -1.67
C MET A 369 -15.18 17.93 -2.65
N VAL A 370 -15.46 17.61 -3.91
CA VAL A 370 -14.44 17.34 -4.92
C VAL A 370 -14.13 18.62 -5.70
N ALA A 371 -12.88 19.05 -5.68
CA ALA A 371 -12.40 20.18 -6.46
C ALA A 371 -11.47 19.69 -7.58
N VAL A 372 -11.84 19.96 -8.83
CA VAL A 372 -10.92 19.79 -9.98
C VAL A 372 -9.89 20.92 -9.93
N GLU A 373 -8.62 20.57 -9.92
CA GLU A 373 -7.50 21.52 -9.86
C GLU A 373 -7.06 21.96 -11.25
N ARG A 374 -6.89 21.00 -12.17
CA ARG A 374 -6.47 21.29 -13.54
C ARG A 374 -6.90 20.19 -14.51
N GLU A 375 -6.79 20.51 -15.80
CA GLU A 375 -7.09 19.61 -16.91
C GLU A 375 -5.90 19.53 -17.87
N VAL A 376 -5.52 18.32 -18.27
CA VAL A 376 -4.53 18.04 -19.32
C VAL A 376 -5.29 17.67 -20.58
N ARG A 377 -5.09 18.43 -21.66
CA ARG A 377 -5.80 18.24 -22.93
C ARG A 377 -4.92 17.48 -23.92
N PRO A 378 -5.52 16.59 -24.74
CA PRO A 378 -4.77 15.93 -25.80
C PRO A 378 -4.26 16.95 -26.82
N ASP A 379 -3.01 16.83 -27.23
CA ASP A 379 -2.45 17.57 -28.36
C ASP A 379 -2.88 16.90 -29.67
N PRO A 380 -3.61 17.59 -30.57
CA PRO A 380 -4.04 17.03 -31.85
C PRO A 380 -2.89 16.46 -32.71
N ALA A 381 -1.70 17.05 -32.66
CA ALA A 381 -0.55 16.58 -33.41
C ALA A 381 0.00 15.27 -32.83
N ALA A 382 0.14 15.19 -31.50
CA ALA A 382 0.54 13.97 -30.81
C ALA A 382 -0.50 12.85 -30.97
N VAL A 383 -1.80 13.14 -30.86
CA VAL A 383 -2.89 12.18 -31.12
C VAL A 383 -2.76 11.57 -32.53
N ALA A 384 -2.46 12.40 -33.54
CA ALA A 384 -2.23 11.91 -34.89
C ALA A 384 -0.97 11.03 -34.98
N ALA A 385 0.11 11.44 -34.31
CA ALA A 385 1.37 10.68 -34.26
C ALA A 385 1.21 9.31 -33.56
N TYR A 386 0.35 9.21 -32.54
CA TYR A 386 0.12 7.98 -31.78
C TYR A 386 -0.76 6.94 -32.49
N ARG A 387 -1.43 7.28 -33.60
CA ARG A 387 -2.27 6.33 -34.36
C ARG A 387 -1.51 5.06 -34.77
N ALA A 388 -0.32 5.22 -35.36
CA ALA A 388 0.49 4.09 -35.81
C ALA A 388 1.14 3.31 -34.65
N PRO A 389 1.75 3.94 -33.63
CA PRO A 389 2.20 3.26 -32.41
C PRO A 389 1.11 2.43 -31.73
N LEU A 390 -0.09 2.99 -31.58
CA LEU A 390 -1.21 2.30 -30.94
C LEU A 390 -1.68 1.09 -31.77
N ALA A 391 -1.67 1.20 -33.11
CA ALA A 391 -1.94 0.05 -33.98
C ALA A 391 -0.88 -1.05 -33.86
N ARG A 392 0.41 -0.67 -33.75
CA ARG A 392 1.49 -1.64 -33.50
C ARG A 392 1.33 -2.34 -32.15
N TYR A 393 1.08 -1.58 -31.08
CA TYR A 393 0.82 -2.13 -29.75
C TYR A 393 -0.31 -3.16 -29.77
N ALA A 394 -1.46 -2.80 -30.37
CA ALA A 394 -2.62 -3.69 -30.45
C ALA A 394 -2.36 -4.98 -31.27
N ALA A 395 -1.42 -4.94 -32.21
CA ALA A 395 -1.04 -6.10 -33.03
C ALA A 395 -0.04 -7.04 -32.33
N LEU A 396 0.69 -6.58 -31.30
CA LEU A 396 1.73 -7.38 -30.64
C LEU A 396 1.15 -8.60 -29.92
N TYR A 397 0.11 -8.42 -29.10
CA TYR A 397 -0.48 -9.52 -28.34
C TYR A 397 -0.97 -10.68 -29.22
N PRO A 398 -1.85 -10.48 -30.23
CA PRO A 398 -2.34 -11.61 -31.03
C PRO A 398 -1.22 -12.31 -31.83
N ALA A 399 -0.17 -11.58 -32.22
CA ALA A 399 0.98 -12.16 -32.91
C ALA A 399 1.85 -13.04 -32.00
N LEU A 400 1.92 -12.72 -30.71
CA LEU A 400 2.81 -13.38 -29.74
C LEU A 400 2.08 -14.36 -28.81
N ALA A 401 0.73 -14.33 -28.76
CA ALA A 401 -0.07 -15.26 -27.96
C ALA A 401 0.30 -16.74 -28.19
N PRO A 402 0.52 -17.23 -29.43
CA PRO A 402 0.96 -18.62 -29.62
C PRO A 402 2.31 -18.96 -28.97
N ILE A 403 3.20 -17.97 -28.78
CA ILE A 403 4.49 -18.16 -28.11
C ILE A 403 4.29 -18.21 -26.59
N PHE A 404 3.42 -17.36 -26.03
CA PHE A 404 3.08 -17.37 -24.61
C PHE A 404 2.32 -18.63 -24.17
N HIS A 405 1.59 -19.26 -25.08
CA HIS A 405 0.81 -20.49 -24.81
C HIS A 405 1.51 -21.77 -25.28
N GLY A 406 2.69 -21.64 -25.91
CA GLY A 406 3.49 -22.79 -26.32
C GLY A 406 4.01 -23.59 -25.12
N LYS A 407 4.08 -24.92 -25.27
CA LYS A 407 4.76 -25.81 -24.30
C LYS A 407 6.26 -25.76 -24.58
N TYR A 408 7.11 -25.65 -23.55
CA TYR A 408 8.55 -25.85 -23.71
C TYR A 408 8.89 -27.34 -23.83
N ASP A 409 9.93 -27.69 -24.59
CA ASP A 409 10.39 -29.07 -24.81
C ASP A 409 10.85 -29.81 -23.53
N ASN A 410 10.94 -29.11 -22.39
CA ASN A 410 11.26 -29.70 -21.08
C ASN A 410 10.04 -29.90 -20.15
N GLY A 411 8.80 -29.84 -20.67
CA GLY A 411 7.60 -30.27 -19.93
C GLY A 411 7.05 -29.27 -18.89
N GLY A 412 7.66 -28.11 -18.70
CA GLY A 412 7.14 -27.02 -17.86
C GLY A 412 6.19 -26.07 -18.61
N GLN A 413 5.11 -25.64 -17.95
CA GLN A 413 4.39 -24.41 -18.33
C GLN A 413 5.21 -23.19 -17.89
N TYR A 414 4.90 -21.98 -18.40
CA TYR A 414 5.49 -20.77 -17.85
C TYR A 414 5.23 -20.69 -16.34
N ASP A 415 6.27 -20.87 -15.53
CA ASP A 415 6.15 -20.80 -14.08
C ASP A 415 5.61 -19.42 -13.69
N ASN A 416 4.47 -19.43 -13.01
CA ASN A 416 4.04 -18.32 -12.16
C ASN A 416 4.78 -18.36 -10.80
N GLU A 417 5.76 -19.25 -10.62
CA GLU A 417 6.39 -19.63 -9.35
C GLU A 417 7.49 -18.68 -8.85
N GLY A 418 7.65 -17.50 -9.45
CA GLY A 418 8.47 -16.44 -8.85
C GLY A 418 7.91 -15.86 -7.53
N GLN A 419 6.81 -16.41 -7.00
CA GLN A 419 6.15 -15.97 -5.77
C GLN A 419 5.78 -17.09 -4.77
N ASN A 420 6.07 -18.37 -5.05
CA ASN A 420 5.55 -19.48 -4.24
C ASN A 420 6.56 -20.39 -3.54
N ASP A 421 7.87 -20.29 -3.77
CA ASP A 421 8.83 -21.18 -3.10
C ASP A 421 9.34 -20.63 -1.76
N ARG A 422 8.53 -20.81 -0.71
CA ARG A 422 8.96 -21.14 0.66
C ARG A 422 7.81 -21.76 1.47
N ALA A 423 7.28 -22.90 1.04
CA ALA A 423 6.53 -23.80 1.93
C ALA A 423 6.24 -25.15 1.25
N SER A 424 7.20 -26.07 1.26
CA SER A 424 7.00 -27.50 1.55
C SER A 424 8.16 -28.31 0.98
N ASP A 425 9.15 -28.61 1.82
CA ASP A 425 10.03 -29.75 1.58
C ASP A 425 9.47 -30.91 2.40
N GLY A 426 9.10 -31.99 1.71
CA GLY A 426 8.49 -33.16 2.36
C GLY A 426 7.87 -34.18 1.40
N GLY A 427 8.71 -35.01 0.79
CA GLY A 427 8.49 -36.47 0.72
C GLY A 427 7.50 -37.04 -0.31
N GLU A 428 8.09 -37.69 -1.32
CA GLU A 428 7.73 -38.99 -1.92
C GLU A 428 6.55 -39.15 -2.93
N ALA A 429 6.97 -39.32 -4.19
CA ALA A 429 6.75 -40.49 -5.07
C ALA A 429 5.33 -40.95 -5.48
N GLY A 430 5.04 -40.78 -6.77
CA GLY A 430 4.64 -41.90 -7.63
C GLY A 430 3.17 -41.96 -8.08
N ALA A 431 2.93 -41.73 -9.38
CA ALA A 431 2.21 -42.64 -10.31
C ALA A 431 1.67 -41.84 -11.51
N GLY A 432 2.22 -42.12 -12.69
CA GLY A 432 1.73 -41.57 -13.95
C GLY A 432 0.41 -42.22 -14.40
N VAL A 433 -0.42 -41.43 -15.08
CA VAL A 433 -1.48 -41.94 -15.95
C VAL A 433 -1.50 -41.10 -17.23
N ALA A 434 -1.17 -41.76 -18.33
CA ALA A 434 -1.29 -41.26 -19.69
C ALA A 434 -2.75 -40.94 -20.05
N ARG A 435 -2.99 -39.84 -20.78
CA ARG A 435 -4.22 -39.69 -21.57
C ARG A 435 -3.92 -39.16 -22.97
N GLU A 436 -4.46 -39.92 -23.91
CA GLU A 436 -4.34 -39.84 -25.35
C GLU A 436 -4.98 -38.58 -25.94
N GLY A 437 -4.43 -38.14 -27.07
CA GLY A 437 -4.93 -37.01 -27.83
C GLY A 437 -6.19 -37.35 -28.63
N VAL A 438 -7.03 -36.35 -28.86
CA VAL A 438 -8.03 -36.35 -29.94
C VAL A 438 -8.02 -34.98 -30.62
N ALA A 439 -7.96 -35.04 -31.94
CA ALA A 439 -7.76 -33.95 -32.88
C ALA A 439 -9.05 -33.15 -33.19
N ASN A 440 -8.83 -31.87 -33.50
CA ASN A 440 -9.51 -30.94 -34.41
C ASN A 440 -10.96 -31.20 -34.87
N GLY A 441 -11.78 -30.16 -34.69
CA GLY A 441 -12.98 -29.90 -35.50
C GLY A 441 -13.58 -28.53 -35.21
N LEU A 442 -13.32 -27.55 -36.09
CA LEU A 442 -14.02 -26.25 -36.13
C LEU A 442 -15.35 -26.39 -36.88
N PRO A 443 -16.43 -25.74 -36.40
CA PRO A 443 -17.49 -25.27 -37.29
C PRO A 443 -17.85 -23.77 -37.09
N PRO A 444 -18.64 -23.17 -38.00
CA PRO A 444 -18.47 -21.79 -38.45
C PRO A 444 -19.41 -20.76 -37.79
N THR A 445 -19.02 -19.50 -37.93
CA THR A 445 -19.82 -18.27 -37.75
C THR A 445 -21.16 -18.28 -38.50
N PRO A 446 -22.22 -17.68 -37.93
CA PRO A 446 -23.31 -17.09 -38.71
C PRO A 446 -23.44 -15.57 -38.53
N ALA A 447 -24.15 -15.00 -39.49
CA ALA A 447 -24.20 -13.61 -39.90
C ALA A 447 -25.15 -12.72 -39.10
N ALA A 448 -25.00 -11.43 -39.35
CA ALA A 448 -25.75 -10.30 -38.83
C ALA A 448 -27.27 -10.39 -39.03
N ALA A 449 -28.02 -9.82 -38.09
CA ALA A 449 -29.43 -9.46 -38.25
C ALA A 449 -29.68 -8.04 -37.71
N ALA A 450 -30.45 -7.28 -38.48
CA ALA A 450 -30.75 -5.87 -38.33
C ALA A 450 -31.64 -5.55 -37.11
N VAL A 451 -31.43 -4.37 -36.52
CA VAL A 451 -32.25 -3.81 -35.44
C VAL A 451 -33.21 -2.77 -36.01
N THR A 452 -34.51 -2.98 -35.82
CA THR A 452 -35.58 -2.01 -36.07
C THR A 452 -35.83 -1.20 -34.80
N VAL A 453 -35.69 0.12 -34.86
CA VAL A 453 -36.00 1.03 -33.74
C VAL A 453 -37.47 1.45 -33.83
N ALA A 454 -38.23 1.23 -32.76
CA ALA A 454 -39.54 1.82 -32.56
C ALA A 454 -39.47 2.79 -31.37
N ALA A 455 -39.71 4.07 -31.66
CA ALA A 455 -39.82 5.14 -30.68
C ALA A 455 -41.22 5.13 -30.04
N VAL A 456 -41.29 5.35 -28.73
CA VAL A 456 -42.53 5.77 -28.04
C VAL A 456 -42.21 6.95 -27.14
N VAL A 457 -42.94 8.04 -27.37
CA VAL A 457 -42.96 9.34 -26.68
C VAL A 457 -44.10 9.30 -25.63
N PRO A 458 -44.03 10.05 -24.52
CA PRO A 458 -44.66 9.68 -23.25
C PRO A 458 -46.06 10.26 -23.07
N SER A 459 -46.77 9.75 -22.06
CA SER A 459 -47.97 10.37 -21.51
C SER A 459 -47.76 10.75 -20.04
N SER A 460 -48.44 11.83 -19.68
CA SER A 460 -48.17 12.80 -18.63
C SER A 460 -49.03 12.61 -17.37
N THR A 461 -48.70 13.41 -16.33
CA THR A 461 -49.61 14.04 -15.33
C THR A 461 -50.20 13.12 -14.22
N LEU A 462 -50.44 13.49 -12.95
CA LEU A 462 -50.47 14.74 -12.15
C LEU A 462 -50.39 14.37 -10.63
N VAL A 463 -49.78 15.29 -9.85
CA VAL A 463 -50.21 15.87 -8.54
C VAL A 463 -50.43 15.01 -7.29
N GLY A 464 -49.70 15.40 -6.22
CA GLY A 464 -50.37 15.98 -5.04
C GLY A 464 -49.90 15.48 -3.67
N GLY A 465 -49.58 16.43 -2.77
CA GLY A 465 -49.76 16.23 -1.32
C GLY A 465 -48.61 16.67 -0.43
N ALA A 466 -48.70 17.90 0.08
CA ALA A 466 -47.84 18.44 1.12
C ALA A 466 -48.15 17.86 2.51
N GLY A 467 -47.13 17.79 3.38
CA GLY A 467 -47.26 17.48 4.80
C GLY A 467 -46.11 18.07 5.61
N VAL A 468 -46.35 19.23 6.21
CA VAL A 468 -45.46 19.95 7.14
C VAL A 468 -45.51 19.29 8.52
N VAL A 469 -44.36 19.05 9.16
CA VAL A 469 -44.29 18.83 10.62
C VAL A 469 -43.15 19.61 11.26
N SER A 470 -43.56 20.66 11.98
CA SER A 470 -43.04 21.30 13.20
C SER A 470 -41.64 20.94 13.73
N ARG A 471 -40.81 21.98 13.80
CA ARG A 471 -39.60 22.11 14.64
C ARG A 471 -39.97 22.12 16.14
N ASN A 472 -39.15 21.49 16.98
CA ASN A 472 -39.05 21.86 18.39
C ASN A 472 -37.58 22.00 18.78
N SER A 473 -37.23 23.21 19.19
CA SER A 473 -35.93 23.67 19.65
C SER A 473 -35.77 23.43 21.15
N ALA A 474 -34.67 22.81 21.56
CA ALA A 474 -34.17 22.88 22.93
C ALA A 474 -32.67 23.21 22.88
N THR A 475 -32.36 24.48 23.04
CA THR A 475 -31.02 25.04 23.21
C THR A 475 -30.57 24.80 24.65
N CYS A 476 -29.40 24.16 24.84
CA CYS A 476 -28.73 24.08 26.13
C CYS A 476 -27.39 24.80 26.01
N THR A 477 -27.28 25.95 26.69
CA THR A 477 -26.08 26.80 26.75
C THR A 477 -25.26 26.38 27.96
N ILE A 478 -24.01 25.95 27.76
CA ILE A 478 -23.04 25.76 28.85
C ILE A 478 -22.14 27.01 28.89
N SER A 479 -22.17 27.72 30.01
CA SER A 479 -21.27 28.84 30.31
C SER A 479 -20.01 28.28 30.98
N ILE A 480 -18.83 28.69 30.52
CA ILE A 480 -17.55 28.38 31.16
C ILE A 480 -17.13 29.63 31.93
N ASP A 481 -16.96 29.47 33.24
CA ASP A 481 -16.46 30.48 34.18
C ASP A 481 -14.91 30.48 34.16
N PRO A 482 -14.23 31.60 33.86
CA PRO A 482 -12.77 31.61 33.69
C PRO A 482 -12.06 32.20 34.90
N HIS A 483 -12.07 31.53 36.06
CA HIS A 483 -11.17 31.88 37.17
C HIS A 483 -10.94 30.71 38.16
N ASP A 484 -9.85 29.96 37.98
CA ASP A 484 -9.04 29.35 39.05
C ASP A 484 -7.74 28.77 38.43
N SER A 485 -6.64 29.54 38.40
CA SER A 485 -5.55 29.61 39.40
C SER A 485 -4.46 28.52 39.23
N THR A 486 -3.36 28.92 38.58
CA THR A 486 -1.92 28.59 38.79
C THR A 486 -1.48 27.16 39.19
N PRO A 487 -0.54 26.52 38.44
CA PRO A 487 0.13 25.31 38.86
C PRO A 487 1.35 25.57 39.78
N ASN A 488 1.40 24.84 40.89
CA ASN A 488 2.48 24.76 41.89
C ASN A 488 3.71 24.00 41.32
N PRO A 489 4.98 24.45 41.52
CA PRO A 489 6.15 23.77 40.95
C PRO A 489 6.66 22.62 41.83
N ASN A 490 6.94 21.48 41.18
CA ASN A 490 7.76 20.32 41.61
C ASN A 490 7.45 19.60 42.95
N PRO A 491 7.29 18.27 42.87
CA PRO A 491 8.01 17.35 43.72
C PRO A 491 9.07 16.62 42.89
N SER A 492 10.31 16.68 43.33
CA SER A 492 11.45 15.93 42.79
C SER A 492 11.16 14.43 42.77
N LEU A 493 11.00 13.85 41.59
CA LEU A 493 10.93 12.40 41.38
C LEU A 493 12.33 11.85 41.10
N SER A 494 12.84 11.06 42.05
CA SER A 494 14.07 10.29 41.93
C SER A 494 13.90 9.17 40.89
N ILE A 495 14.86 9.06 39.97
CA ILE A 495 14.95 8.01 38.94
C ILE A 495 15.17 6.64 39.61
N PRO A 496 14.47 5.56 39.21
CA PRO A 496 14.72 4.22 39.72
C PRO A 496 16.16 3.76 39.43
N ALA A 497 16.79 3.08 40.39
CA ALA A 497 18.17 2.62 40.33
C ALA A 497 18.49 1.62 39.18
N SER A 498 17.51 1.16 38.41
CA SER A 498 17.70 0.25 37.27
C SER A 498 18.18 0.93 35.99
N LEU A 499 18.40 2.25 36.00
CA LEU A 499 18.85 3.04 34.85
C LEU A 499 20.28 3.60 35.02
N SER A 500 21.03 3.20 36.03
CA SER A 500 22.42 3.63 36.21
C SER A 500 23.34 3.02 35.16
N THR A 501 24.06 3.86 34.42
CA THR A 501 25.12 3.46 33.48
C THR A 501 26.26 2.76 34.23
N PRO A 502 26.73 1.58 33.76
CA PRO A 502 27.82 0.86 34.40
C PRO A 502 29.18 1.58 34.26
N SER A 503 30.05 1.37 35.25
CA SER A 503 31.43 1.87 35.33
C SER A 503 32.35 1.22 34.27
N PRO A 504 33.38 1.91 33.75
CA PRO A 504 34.05 1.58 32.48
C PRO A 504 35.15 0.50 32.57
N SER A 505 34.92 -0.61 33.27
CA SER A 505 35.82 -1.77 33.25
C SER A 505 35.06 -2.99 32.71
N SER A 506 35.42 -3.42 31.50
CA SER A 506 34.74 -4.36 30.57
C SER A 506 33.36 -3.90 30.09
N ARG A 507 33.31 -3.21 28.94
CA ARG A 507 32.03 -2.90 28.27
C ARG A 507 31.50 -4.16 27.62
N ASP A 508 30.48 -4.75 28.22
CA ASP A 508 29.75 -5.86 27.62
C ASP A 508 29.04 -5.35 26.36
N ILE A 509 29.42 -5.90 25.21
CA ILE A 509 28.79 -5.58 23.92
C ILE A 509 27.43 -6.27 23.87
N ILE A 510 26.41 -5.48 23.56
CA ILE A 510 25.02 -5.89 23.44
C ILE A 510 24.77 -6.40 22.02
N ILE A 511 24.24 -7.61 21.88
CA ILE A 511 23.71 -8.11 20.61
C ILE A 511 22.19 -7.94 20.65
N ALA A 512 21.64 -7.14 19.74
CA ALA A 512 20.22 -6.84 19.64
C ALA A 512 19.67 -7.46 18.34
N PRO A 513 18.93 -8.58 18.41
CA PRO A 513 18.31 -9.15 17.22
C PRO A 513 17.28 -8.18 16.63
N SER A 514 17.42 -7.84 15.34
CA SER A 514 16.41 -7.03 14.62
C SER A 514 15.33 -7.93 14.04
N ILE A 515 14.11 -7.73 14.52
CA ILE A 515 12.96 -8.54 14.10
C ILE A 515 12.52 -8.25 12.67
N LEU A 516 13.05 -7.21 12.02
CA LEU A 516 12.72 -6.88 10.65
C LEU A 516 13.10 -8.00 9.67
N ALA A 517 14.07 -8.84 10.06
CA ALA A 517 14.47 -10.04 9.32
C ALA A 517 13.84 -11.34 9.83
N ALA A 518 12.98 -11.29 10.85
CA ALA A 518 12.29 -12.45 11.37
C ALA A 518 11.14 -12.90 10.46
N ASP A 519 10.62 -14.11 10.68
CA ASP A 519 9.38 -14.54 10.05
C ASP A 519 8.18 -13.85 10.70
N PHE A 520 7.56 -12.91 9.99
CA PHE A 520 6.40 -12.15 10.47
C PHE A 520 5.16 -13.04 10.68
N ALA A 521 5.05 -14.17 9.97
CA ALA A 521 3.96 -15.12 10.20
C ALA A 521 4.10 -15.85 11.56
N ASN A 522 5.31 -15.87 12.12
CA ASN A 522 5.63 -16.56 13.37
C ASN A 522 6.46 -15.69 14.34
N LEU A 523 6.16 -14.39 14.37
CA LEU A 523 6.99 -13.39 15.05
C LEU A 523 7.14 -13.65 16.55
N GLY A 524 6.09 -14.16 17.21
CA GLY A 524 6.14 -14.51 18.63
C GLY A 524 7.18 -15.60 18.94
N ALA A 525 7.24 -16.66 18.13
CA ALA A 525 8.24 -17.71 18.30
C ALA A 525 9.66 -17.21 18.01
N ALA A 526 9.82 -16.37 16.99
CA ALA A 526 11.10 -15.76 16.66
C ALA A 526 11.66 -14.90 17.82
N VAL A 527 10.80 -14.11 18.46
CA VAL A 527 11.16 -13.31 19.65
C VAL A 527 11.43 -14.19 20.86
N ALA A 528 10.62 -15.21 21.10
CA ALA A 528 10.87 -16.16 22.19
C ALA A 528 12.20 -16.91 22.02
N ALA A 529 12.57 -17.28 20.79
CA ALA A 529 13.85 -17.92 20.49
C ALA A 529 15.04 -16.99 20.76
N ALA A 530 14.95 -15.72 20.36
CA ALA A 530 15.96 -14.70 20.67
C ALA A 530 16.10 -14.47 22.18
N ALA A 531 14.98 -14.40 22.91
CA ALA A 531 14.95 -14.28 24.36
C ALA A 531 15.61 -15.49 25.04
N ALA A 532 15.24 -16.71 24.63
CA ALA A 532 15.80 -17.95 25.15
C ALA A 532 17.29 -18.11 24.84
N ALA A 533 17.77 -17.56 23.72
CA ALA A 533 19.18 -17.48 23.38
C ALA A 533 19.95 -16.45 24.24
N GLY A 534 19.29 -15.73 25.15
CA GLY A 534 19.88 -14.76 26.05
C GLY A 534 20.14 -13.40 25.40
N ALA A 535 19.35 -13.01 24.41
CA ALA A 535 19.37 -11.63 23.93
C ALA A 535 18.94 -10.70 25.08
N PRO A 536 19.70 -9.62 25.38
CA PRO A 536 19.29 -8.63 26.38
C PRO A 536 18.37 -7.57 25.79
N TRP A 537 18.47 -7.33 24.48
CA TRP A 537 17.77 -6.30 23.72
C TRP A 537 17.07 -6.93 22.52
N LEU A 538 15.97 -6.34 22.10
CA LEU A 538 15.28 -6.65 20.85
C LEU A 538 15.10 -5.35 20.08
N HIS A 539 15.60 -5.32 18.84
CA HIS A 539 15.54 -4.14 17.99
C HIS A 539 14.29 -4.20 17.09
N LEU A 540 13.49 -3.13 17.15
CA LEU A 540 12.17 -3.02 16.55
C LEU A 540 12.15 -1.84 15.57
N ASP A 541 12.31 -2.14 14.29
CA ASP A 541 12.17 -1.16 13.22
C ASP A 541 10.68 -0.80 13.01
N VAL A 542 10.27 0.42 13.38
CA VAL A 542 8.89 0.94 13.27
C VAL A 542 8.83 1.94 12.13
N PHE A 543 8.40 1.49 10.96
CA PHE A 543 8.41 2.24 9.70
C PHE A 543 7.00 2.34 9.10
N ASP A 544 6.66 3.52 8.59
CA ASP A 544 5.35 3.84 8.01
C ASP A 544 5.41 4.27 6.53
N GLY A 545 6.56 4.05 5.88
CA GLY A 545 6.80 4.44 4.50
C GLY A 545 6.73 5.94 4.21
N SER A 546 6.56 6.80 5.23
CA SER A 546 6.38 8.25 5.04
C SER A 546 7.69 8.97 4.73
N TRP A 547 8.82 8.41 5.14
CA TRP A 547 10.13 8.99 4.94
C TRP A 547 10.81 8.38 3.72
N ALA A 548 11.19 9.20 2.73
CA ALA A 548 11.68 8.72 1.44
C ALA A 548 12.94 7.84 1.51
N ALA A 549 13.77 7.99 2.56
CA ALA A 549 14.93 7.13 2.77
C ALA A 549 14.57 5.77 3.39
N CYS A 550 13.34 5.61 3.88
CA CYS A 550 12.77 4.40 4.46
C CYS A 550 11.36 4.18 3.90
N ASP A 551 11.27 3.71 2.65
CA ASP A 551 10.02 3.52 1.91
C ASP A 551 9.29 2.20 2.22
N ASN A 552 9.62 1.58 3.37
CA ASN A 552 9.09 0.29 3.80
C ASN A 552 8.03 0.45 4.91
N PHE A 553 7.08 -0.47 4.96
CA PHE A 553 6.14 -0.63 6.06
C PHE A 553 6.52 -1.86 6.88
N SER A 554 6.75 -1.68 8.18
CA SER A 554 7.10 -2.79 9.08
C SER A 554 5.98 -3.05 10.09
N ILE A 555 6.06 -2.41 11.25
CA ILE A 555 5.20 -2.65 12.41
C ILE A 555 4.83 -1.33 13.09
N GLY A 556 3.94 -1.39 14.08
CA GLY A 556 3.53 -0.23 14.88
C GLY A 556 3.28 -0.59 16.36
N PRO A 557 2.80 0.36 17.17
CA PRO A 557 2.58 0.17 18.61
C PRO A 557 1.78 -1.09 19.00
N PRO A 558 0.74 -1.55 18.25
CA PRO A 558 0.04 -2.79 18.59
C PRO A 558 0.94 -4.03 18.56
N VAL A 559 1.90 -4.08 17.63
CA VAL A 559 2.87 -5.18 17.54
C VAL A 559 3.89 -5.08 18.67
N VAL A 560 4.40 -3.88 18.96
CA VAL A 560 5.29 -3.64 20.11
C VAL A 560 4.64 -4.13 21.41
N ALA A 561 3.37 -3.81 21.64
CA ALA A 561 2.60 -4.29 22.79
C ALA A 561 2.41 -5.81 22.81
N ALA A 562 2.25 -6.45 21.64
CA ALA A 562 2.19 -7.90 21.54
C ALA A 562 3.54 -8.55 21.86
N LEU A 563 4.63 -7.98 21.34
CA LEU A 563 5.97 -8.46 21.59
C LEU A 563 6.39 -8.30 23.04
N ARG A 564 6.04 -7.18 23.70
CA ARG A 564 6.25 -7.01 25.15
C ARG A 564 5.63 -8.16 25.96
N ARG A 565 4.44 -8.64 25.59
CA ARG A 565 3.81 -9.79 26.28
C ARG A 565 4.58 -11.09 26.07
N VAL A 566 5.13 -11.30 24.87
CA VAL A 566 5.88 -12.51 24.52
C VAL A 566 7.31 -12.50 25.10
N ALA A 567 7.96 -11.35 25.02
CA ALA A 567 9.31 -11.08 25.50
C ALA A 567 9.43 -11.11 27.02
N GLY A 568 8.31 -10.88 27.73
CA GLY A 568 8.30 -10.68 29.18
C GLY A 568 8.91 -9.32 29.58
N GLY A 569 9.01 -9.09 30.89
CA GLY A 569 9.58 -7.85 31.46
C GLY A 569 11.11 -7.77 31.44
N GLY A 570 11.81 -8.80 30.92
CA GLY A 570 13.28 -8.90 31.00
C GLY A 570 14.04 -8.39 29.77
N LEU A 571 13.38 -8.18 28.64
CA LEU A 571 13.99 -7.72 27.39
C LEU A 571 13.86 -6.21 27.21
N PHE A 572 14.94 -5.55 26.81
CA PHE A 572 14.90 -4.15 26.41
C PHE A 572 14.33 -4.03 24.98
N LEU A 573 13.20 -3.33 24.79
CA LEU A 573 12.59 -3.10 23.48
C LEU A 573 13.05 -1.75 22.91
N ASP A 574 13.96 -1.82 21.94
CA ASP A 574 14.56 -0.68 21.26
C ASP A 574 13.80 -0.35 19.97
N CYS A 575 12.99 0.69 19.97
CA CYS A 575 12.18 1.10 18.81
C CYS A 575 12.93 2.12 17.93
N HIS A 576 13.34 1.68 16.75
CA HIS A 576 13.97 2.53 15.74
C HIS A 576 12.93 3.09 14.77
N LEU A 577 12.85 4.42 14.65
CA LEU A 577 11.77 5.14 13.97
C LEU A 577 12.23 5.73 12.64
N GLY A 578 11.76 5.12 11.55
CA GLY A 578 11.86 5.63 10.18
C GLY A 578 10.56 6.29 9.72
N LEU A 579 10.21 7.42 10.33
CA LEU A 579 8.97 8.16 10.05
C LEU A 579 9.14 9.69 10.12
N MET A 580 8.34 10.43 9.36
CA MET A 580 8.46 11.89 9.22
C MET A 580 8.07 12.69 10.48
N ALA A 581 7.30 12.12 11.41
CA ALA A 581 6.81 12.82 12.61
C ALA A 581 6.95 11.98 13.90
N PRO A 582 8.19 11.65 14.33
CA PRO A 582 8.46 10.71 15.43
C PRO A 582 7.81 11.11 16.76
N GLY A 583 7.69 12.42 17.01
CA GLY A 583 7.04 12.95 18.21
C GLY A 583 5.58 12.49 18.40
N ARG A 584 4.86 12.11 17.35
CA ARG A 584 3.47 11.65 17.46
C ARG A 584 3.33 10.26 18.10
N TYR A 585 4.42 9.50 18.18
CA TYR A 585 4.40 8.10 18.62
C TYR A 585 5.00 7.88 20.00
N VAL A 586 5.59 8.90 20.62
CA VAL A 586 6.31 8.76 21.90
C VAL A 586 5.42 8.13 22.98
N GLU A 587 4.27 8.71 23.29
CA GLU A 587 3.39 8.21 24.35
C GLU A 587 2.76 6.86 23.98
N ARG A 588 2.50 6.63 22.68
CA ARG A 588 1.92 5.37 22.20
C ARG A 588 2.90 4.20 22.30
N LEU A 589 4.18 4.44 22.00
CA LEU A 589 5.23 3.44 22.11
C LEU A 589 5.60 3.19 23.57
N ALA A 590 5.63 4.24 24.41
CA ALA A 590 5.76 4.08 25.86
C ALA A 590 4.63 3.22 26.44
N ALA A 591 3.38 3.51 26.07
CA ALA A 591 2.22 2.74 26.50
C ALA A 591 2.22 1.30 25.95
N ALA A 592 2.83 1.08 24.78
CA ALA A 592 3.05 -0.25 24.21
C ALA A 592 4.18 -1.02 24.90
N GLY A 593 4.93 -0.38 25.80
CA GLY A 593 6.02 -0.98 26.56
C GLY A 593 7.37 -0.96 25.86
N ALA A 594 7.63 0.02 24.97
CA ALA A 594 8.98 0.29 24.48
C ALA A 594 9.85 0.83 25.63
N ASP A 595 11.14 0.48 25.64
CA ASP A 595 12.11 1.00 26.62
C ASP A 595 13.03 2.06 26.01
N GLY A 596 13.17 2.08 24.69
CA GLY A 596 13.95 3.06 23.94
C GLY A 596 13.25 3.50 22.67
N ILE A 597 13.45 4.77 22.30
CA ILE A 597 13.09 5.30 20.99
C ILE A 597 14.32 5.93 20.37
N THR A 598 14.67 5.48 19.17
CA THR A 598 15.74 6.03 18.34
C THR A 598 15.14 6.63 17.08
N PHE A 599 15.30 7.93 16.85
CA PHE A 599 14.73 8.62 15.69
C PHE A 599 15.81 9.22 14.79
N HIS A 600 15.53 9.34 13.49
CA HIS A 600 16.50 9.87 12.53
C HIS A 600 16.78 11.38 12.71
N TRP A 601 18.06 11.76 12.62
CA TRP A 601 18.45 13.17 12.56
C TRP A 601 17.86 13.86 11.32
N GLU A 602 17.86 13.15 10.19
CA GLU A 602 17.46 13.65 8.87
C GLU A 602 16.00 14.11 8.83
N VAL A 603 15.11 13.44 9.59
CA VAL A 603 13.68 13.81 9.61
C VAL A 603 13.43 15.13 10.34
N LEU A 604 14.42 15.65 11.10
CA LEU A 604 14.34 16.92 11.82
C LEU A 604 15.11 18.06 11.15
N GLN A 605 15.74 17.82 10.00
CA GLN A 605 16.43 18.85 9.21
C GLN A 605 15.47 19.82 8.47
N GLY A 606 14.16 19.55 8.51
CA GLY A 606 13.13 20.32 7.82
C GLY A 606 12.33 21.35 8.65
N GLY A 607 12.56 21.48 9.96
CA GLY A 607 11.88 22.46 10.82
C GLY A 607 10.36 22.25 10.98
N GLN A 608 9.93 21.86 12.18
CA GLN A 608 8.56 21.88 12.73
C GLN A 608 7.38 21.59 11.78
N GLY A 609 6.75 20.44 12.00
CA GLY A 609 5.59 20.00 11.25
C GLY A 609 4.38 20.93 11.27
N GLY A 610 3.68 20.95 10.13
CA GLY A 610 2.23 20.79 10.11
C GLY A 610 1.35 22.03 9.98
N GLN A 611 1.86 23.26 9.95
CA GLN A 611 0.98 24.44 9.89
C GLN A 611 1.43 25.67 9.05
N GLN A 612 2.46 25.60 8.20
CA GLN A 612 2.90 26.80 7.45
C GLN A 612 3.25 26.59 5.96
N ASP A 613 2.64 25.61 5.27
CA ASP A 613 2.88 25.40 3.84
C ASP A 613 1.91 26.15 2.90
N GLU A 614 0.98 26.96 3.41
CA GLU A 614 0.03 27.71 2.55
C GLU A 614 0.49 29.12 2.14
N GLN A 615 1.67 29.61 2.57
CA GLN A 615 2.09 30.99 2.27
C GLN A 615 3.46 31.17 1.62
N ARG A 616 4.20 30.11 1.30
CA ARG A 616 5.54 30.24 0.68
C ARG A 616 5.60 30.07 -0.84
N GLN A 617 4.51 29.71 -1.51
CA GLN A 617 4.46 29.63 -2.98
C GLN A 617 4.23 30.98 -3.69
N GLY A 618 4.17 32.11 -2.96
CA GLY A 618 3.95 33.44 -3.55
C GLY A 618 5.20 34.32 -3.72
N GLN A 619 6.40 33.89 -3.32
CA GLN A 619 7.56 34.79 -3.22
C GLN A 619 8.91 34.16 -3.65
N GLN A 620 8.90 33.22 -4.61
CA GLN A 620 10.12 32.79 -5.30
C GLN A 620 9.97 32.88 -6.83
N GLU A 621 9.62 34.07 -7.31
CA GLU A 621 9.78 34.48 -8.72
C GLU A 621 10.56 35.79 -8.86
N ALA A 622 11.25 36.25 -7.82
CA ALA A 622 12.01 37.50 -7.85
C ALA A 622 13.34 37.38 -7.12
N GLU A 623 14.21 36.45 -7.53
CA GLU A 623 15.63 36.46 -7.14
C GLU A 623 16.47 35.67 -8.17
N SER A 624 16.39 36.12 -9.43
CA SER A 624 17.39 35.78 -10.45
C SER A 624 18.07 37.07 -10.90
N GLU A 625 19.00 37.58 -10.08
CA GLU A 625 20.17 38.38 -10.49
C GLU A 625 20.90 38.89 -9.25
N GLY A 626 22.05 38.28 -8.93
CA GLY A 626 22.99 38.84 -7.96
C GLY A 626 23.78 37.83 -7.13
N GLY A 627 25.03 37.59 -7.52
CA GLY A 627 26.16 37.46 -6.59
C GLY A 627 26.23 36.25 -5.66
N ARG A 628 27.11 35.30 -6.00
CA ARG A 628 27.70 34.31 -5.09
C ARG A 628 28.34 35.00 -3.87
N GLN A 629 27.75 34.84 -2.68
CA GLN A 629 28.40 34.75 -1.35
C GLN A 629 27.31 34.65 -0.26
N GLY A 630 26.93 33.44 0.15
CA GLY A 630 25.91 33.25 1.23
C GLY A 630 25.78 31.85 1.84
N GLY A 631 26.66 30.91 1.50
CA GLY A 631 26.45 29.47 1.81
C GLY A 631 26.67 29.04 3.28
N THR A 632 27.28 29.85 4.14
CA THR A 632 27.69 29.40 5.48
C THR A 632 26.74 29.81 6.61
N ALA A 633 26.03 30.94 6.51
CA ALA A 633 25.14 31.41 7.57
C ALA A 633 23.81 30.64 7.62
N SER A 634 23.27 30.23 6.46
CA SER A 634 22.02 29.47 6.35
C SER A 634 22.15 28.03 6.86
N SER A 635 23.28 27.37 6.62
CA SER A 635 23.51 25.99 7.09
C SER A 635 23.70 25.91 8.60
N ILE A 636 24.37 26.90 9.21
CA ILE A 636 24.56 26.99 10.67
C ILE A 636 23.21 27.22 11.38
N ALA A 637 22.35 28.09 10.83
CA ALA A 637 21.02 28.34 11.39
C ALA A 637 20.09 27.12 11.29
N ALA A 638 20.16 26.37 10.18
CA ALA A 638 19.41 25.12 10.02
C ALA A 638 19.88 24.03 11.00
N ALA A 639 21.19 23.84 11.15
CA ALA A 639 21.75 22.87 12.08
C ALA A 639 21.42 23.21 13.56
N ALA A 640 21.49 24.48 13.94
CA ALA A 640 21.05 24.94 15.26
C ALA A 640 19.55 24.68 15.51
N THR A 641 18.70 24.83 14.48
CA THR A 641 17.26 24.53 14.56
C THR A 641 17.00 23.04 14.74
N THR A 642 17.73 22.18 14.04
CA THR A 642 17.64 20.72 14.20
C THR A 642 18.10 20.27 15.58
N ALA A 643 19.20 20.82 16.10
CA ALA A 643 19.71 20.50 17.43
C ALA A 643 18.67 20.82 18.53
N VAL A 644 17.96 21.95 18.40
CA VAL A 644 16.86 22.30 19.31
C VAL A 644 15.71 21.28 19.22
N ALA A 645 15.30 20.90 18.00
CA ALA A 645 14.23 19.91 17.80
C ALA A 645 14.60 18.54 18.36
N VAL A 646 15.84 18.08 18.15
CA VAL A 646 16.40 16.85 18.71
C VAL A 646 16.35 16.90 20.24
N ARG A 647 16.82 18.00 20.85
CA ARG A 647 16.81 18.17 22.31
C ARG A 647 15.39 18.12 22.89
N GLN A 648 14.42 18.76 22.23
CA GLN A 648 13.03 18.75 22.65
C GLN A 648 12.42 17.35 22.56
N LEU A 649 12.61 16.66 21.45
CA LEU A 649 12.07 15.32 21.25
C LEU A 649 12.72 14.29 22.19
N ALA A 650 14.05 14.34 22.36
CA ALA A 650 14.77 13.50 23.31
C ALA A 650 14.28 13.74 24.75
N GLY A 651 14.06 15.00 25.14
CA GLY A 651 13.48 15.34 26.44
C GLY A 651 12.07 14.77 26.65
N ARG A 652 11.23 14.78 25.60
CA ARG A 652 9.89 14.18 25.63
C ARG A 652 9.93 12.66 25.76
N ILE A 653 10.83 11.99 25.03
CA ILE A 653 11.04 10.53 25.13
C ILE A 653 11.45 10.14 26.55
N ARG A 654 12.40 10.88 27.15
CA ARG A 654 12.84 10.64 28.54
C ARG A 654 11.76 10.92 29.57
N SER A 655 10.95 11.96 29.35
CA SER A 655 9.79 12.26 30.21
C SER A 655 8.72 11.16 30.16
N ALA A 656 8.67 10.39 29.07
CA ALA A 656 7.83 9.20 28.94
C ALA A 656 8.48 7.92 29.52
N GLY A 657 9.64 8.03 30.17
CA GLY A 657 10.32 6.92 30.85
C GLY A 657 11.19 6.04 29.96
N MET A 658 11.47 6.46 28.73
CA MET A 658 12.26 5.71 27.76
C MET A 658 13.65 6.33 27.52
N ARG A 659 14.58 5.52 27.03
CA ARG A 659 15.89 5.96 26.51
C ARG A 659 15.71 6.72 25.18
N ALA A 660 16.37 7.86 25.02
CA ALA A 660 16.32 8.66 23.80
C ALA A 660 17.56 8.45 22.92
N GLY A 661 17.36 7.95 21.71
CA GLY A 661 18.39 7.74 20.71
C GLY A 661 18.23 8.60 19.46
N VAL A 662 19.33 8.87 18.77
CA VAL A 662 19.34 9.53 17.45
C VAL A 662 20.04 8.63 16.43
N ALA A 663 19.40 8.38 15.29
CA ALA A 663 19.95 7.62 14.17
C ALA A 663 20.53 8.52 13.08
N LEU A 664 21.60 8.05 12.45
CA LEU A 664 22.21 8.64 11.26
C LEU A 664 22.22 7.63 10.12
N ALA A 665 21.67 8.00 8.97
CA ALA A 665 21.80 7.24 7.73
C ALA A 665 23.27 7.16 7.28
N PRO A 666 23.64 6.18 6.42
CA PRO A 666 25.04 5.97 6.05
C PRO A 666 25.68 7.18 5.37
N ASP A 667 24.90 7.91 4.57
CA ASP A 667 25.40 9.01 3.75
C ASP A 667 25.32 10.38 4.48
N THR A 668 24.74 10.41 5.69
CA THR A 668 24.66 11.62 6.52
C THR A 668 25.94 11.82 7.32
N ALA A 669 26.64 12.94 7.11
CA ALA A 669 27.81 13.28 7.92
C ALA A 669 27.44 13.41 9.42
N LEU A 670 28.37 13.05 10.32
CA LEU A 670 28.18 13.23 11.76
C LEU A 670 28.12 14.74 12.09
N PRO A 671 26.98 15.30 12.51
CA PRO A 671 26.87 16.72 12.85
C PRO A 671 27.58 17.01 14.18
N GLU A 672 28.32 18.11 14.28
CA GLU A 672 29.00 18.51 15.53
C GLU A 672 27.98 18.80 16.63
N GLU A 673 26.81 19.34 16.29
CA GLU A 673 25.73 19.61 17.23
C GLU A 673 25.18 18.32 17.86
N LEU A 674 25.17 17.21 17.12
CA LEU A 674 24.78 15.91 17.68
C LEU A 674 25.83 15.40 18.67
N VAL A 675 27.12 15.61 18.38
CA VAL A 675 28.22 15.28 19.28
C VAL A 675 28.10 16.11 20.57
N GLU A 676 27.82 17.41 20.46
CA GLU A 676 27.60 18.28 21.62
C GLU A 676 26.38 17.86 22.46
N LEU A 677 25.25 17.56 21.81
CA LEU A 677 24.04 17.07 22.50
C LEU A 677 24.31 15.75 23.23
N ALA A 678 25.06 14.84 22.63
CA ALA A 678 25.47 13.59 23.25
C ALA A 678 26.43 13.83 24.42
N ALA A 679 27.44 14.69 24.27
CA ALA A 679 28.40 15.03 25.32
C ALA A 679 27.74 15.73 26.53
N GLN A 680 26.70 16.53 26.29
CA GLN A 680 25.87 17.17 27.33
C GLN A 680 24.85 16.21 27.97
N GLY A 681 24.79 14.96 27.51
CA GLY A 681 23.89 13.94 28.02
C GLY A 681 22.43 14.17 27.67
N HIS A 682 22.12 14.91 26.59
CA HIS A 682 20.75 15.08 26.09
C HIS A 682 20.23 13.85 25.34
N VAL A 683 21.14 13.14 24.67
CA VAL A 683 20.88 11.90 23.93
C VAL A 683 21.60 10.76 24.65
N ASP A 684 20.91 9.63 24.84
CA ASP A 684 21.42 8.48 25.59
C ASP A 684 22.11 7.44 24.68
N MET A 685 21.84 7.49 23.37
CA MET A 685 22.37 6.56 22.37
C MET A 685 22.46 7.21 20.98
N VAL A 686 23.48 6.88 20.20
CA VAL A 686 23.51 7.22 18.76
C VAL A 686 23.60 5.94 17.94
N LEU A 687 22.65 5.77 17.02
CA LEU A 687 22.60 4.69 16.06
C LEU A 687 23.26 5.13 14.75
N VAL A 688 24.31 4.41 14.34
CA VAL A 688 24.97 4.60 13.05
C VAL A 688 24.53 3.49 12.10
N MET A 689 23.79 3.88 11.07
CA MET A 689 23.40 2.97 10.00
C MET A 689 24.59 2.72 9.06
N THR A 690 24.94 1.46 8.83
CA THR A 690 25.95 1.02 7.84
C THR A 690 25.31 0.63 6.50
N VAL A 691 23.99 0.61 6.42
CA VAL A 691 23.18 0.45 5.20
C VAL A 691 22.01 1.43 5.21
N PRO A 692 21.46 1.84 4.06
CA PRO A 692 20.28 2.70 4.04
C PRO A 692 19.14 2.08 4.87
N PRO A 693 18.42 2.88 5.69
CA PRO A 693 17.32 2.36 6.51
C PRO A 693 16.23 1.73 5.63
N GLY A 694 15.57 0.68 6.14
CA GLY A 694 14.60 -0.10 5.37
C GLY A 694 14.95 -1.58 5.33
N PHE A 695 15.03 -2.19 4.15
CA PHE A 695 15.11 -3.65 4.00
C PHE A 695 16.35 -4.29 4.66
N GLY A 696 16.16 -5.44 5.32
CA GLY A 696 17.26 -6.27 5.80
C GLY A 696 18.07 -6.93 4.67
N GLY A 697 19.29 -7.40 4.99
CA GLY A 697 20.14 -8.16 4.06
C GLY A 697 21.03 -7.34 3.12
N GLN A 698 21.09 -6.01 3.31
CA GLN A 698 21.95 -5.12 2.55
C GLN A 698 23.44 -5.25 2.95
N THR A 699 24.34 -4.88 2.03
CA THR A 699 25.80 -5.00 2.23
C THR A 699 26.34 -3.93 3.18
N PHE A 700 27.01 -4.36 4.25
CA PHE A 700 27.70 -3.52 5.23
C PHE A 700 28.65 -2.50 4.56
N ARG A 701 28.53 -1.21 4.88
CA ARG A 701 29.43 -0.13 4.41
C ARG A 701 30.44 0.26 5.50
N PRO A 702 31.72 -0.16 5.42
CA PRO A 702 32.72 0.11 6.46
C PRO A 702 32.99 1.60 6.71
N ALA A 703 32.80 2.46 5.70
CA ALA A 703 33.03 3.90 5.82
C ALA A 703 32.16 4.56 6.92
N ALA A 704 30.98 4.00 7.23
CA ALA A 704 30.13 4.52 8.30
C ALA A 704 30.77 4.36 9.70
N LEU A 705 31.71 3.42 9.88
CA LEU A 705 32.39 3.19 11.16
C LEU A 705 33.31 4.35 11.58
N GLU A 706 33.69 5.24 10.65
CA GLU A 706 34.42 6.47 11.01
C GLU A 706 33.59 7.34 11.98
N LYS A 707 32.26 7.37 11.80
CA LYS A 707 31.34 8.07 12.71
C LYS A 707 31.34 7.44 14.10
N VAL A 708 31.39 6.11 14.17
CA VAL A 708 31.45 5.34 15.43
C VAL A 708 32.72 5.70 16.20
N ALA A 709 33.88 5.66 15.53
CA ALA A 709 35.16 6.01 16.14
C ALA A 709 35.19 7.46 16.65
N ARG A 710 34.66 8.41 15.86
CA ARG A 710 34.55 9.82 16.25
C ARG A 710 33.62 10.02 17.44
N LEU A 711 32.43 9.41 17.43
CA LEU A 711 31.47 9.46 18.55
C LEU A 711 32.08 8.87 19.82
N ARG A 712 32.78 7.74 19.72
CA ARG A 712 33.44 7.12 20.87
C ARG A 712 34.53 8.02 21.44
N ALA A 713 35.35 8.63 20.60
CA ALA A 713 36.43 9.51 21.03
C ALA A 713 35.89 10.77 21.73
N ALA A 714 34.82 11.37 21.18
CA ALA A 714 34.23 12.59 21.72
C ALA A 714 33.33 12.34 22.95
N CYS A 715 32.61 11.21 22.97
CA CYS A 715 31.62 10.90 23.99
C CYS A 715 31.89 9.50 24.60
N PRO A 716 32.86 9.36 25.52
CA PRO A 716 33.25 8.05 26.05
C PRO A 716 32.13 7.27 26.75
N GLN A 717 31.09 7.93 27.25
CA GLN A 717 29.98 7.28 27.97
C GLN A 717 28.71 7.07 27.13
N LEU A 718 28.69 7.55 25.89
CA LEU A 718 27.56 7.38 24.98
C LEU A 718 27.44 5.91 24.56
N LEU A 719 26.21 5.39 24.52
CA LEU A 719 25.93 4.14 23.82
C LEU A 719 26.00 4.37 22.32
N VAL A 720 26.87 3.66 21.62
CA VAL A 720 26.97 3.72 20.16
C VAL A 720 26.46 2.40 19.58
N GLN A 721 25.36 2.47 18.83
CA GLN A 721 24.73 1.33 18.19
C GLN A 721 25.08 1.31 16.70
N VAL A 722 25.25 0.11 16.14
CA VAL A 722 25.46 -0.08 14.69
C VAL A 722 24.41 -1.04 14.15
N ASP A 723 23.76 -0.62 13.07
CA ASP A 723 22.76 -1.41 12.34
C ASP A 723 23.04 -1.45 10.83
N GLY A 724 22.92 -2.66 10.26
CA GLY A 724 23.09 -2.95 8.85
C GLY A 724 24.19 -3.97 8.56
N GLY A 725 23.83 -5.23 8.29
CA GLY A 725 24.80 -6.23 7.83
C GLY A 725 25.78 -6.75 8.89
N ILE A 726 25.35 -6.80 10.16
CA ILE A 726 26.11 -7.39 11.27
C ILE A 726 26.19 -8.91 11.13
N ASN A 727 27.42 -9.42 11.11
CA ASN A 727 27.83 -10.83 11.16
C ASN A 727 29.14 -10.91 11.98
N PRO A 728 29.72 -12.10 12.22
CA PRO A 728 30.94 -12.24 13.03
C PRO A 728 32.10 -11.34 12.60
N ALA A 729 32.31 -11.13 11.30
CA ALA A 729 33.40 -10.28 10.81
C ALA A 729 33.10 -8.79 10.98
N THR A 730 31.89 -8.35 10.63
CA THR A 730 31.50 -6.93 10.70
C THR A 730 31.21 -6.47 12.13
N ALA A 731 30.74 -7.38 13.00
CA ALA A 731 30.60 -7.13 14.43
C ALA A 731 31.95 -6.80 15.09
N ARG A 732 33.02 -7.53 14.72
CA ARG A 732 34.39 -7.23 15.20
C ARG A 732 34.87 -5.86 14.71
N GLN A 733 34.58 -5.48 13.47
CA GLN A 733 34.94 -4.16 12.94
C GLN A 733 34.20 -3.04 13.67
N ALA A 734 32.89 -3.20 13.90
CA ALA A 734 32.09 -2.24 14.64
C ALA A 734 32.54 -2.12 16.11
N ALA A 735 32.86 -3.25 16.75
CA ALA A 735 33.40 -3.28 18.11
C ALA A 735 34.75 -2.56 18.21
N ALA A 736 35.66 -2.81 17.26
CA ALA A 736 36.96 -2.15 17.20
C ALA A 736 36.82 -0.63 16.96
N ALA A 737 35.80 -0.19 16.23
CA ALA A 737 35.47 1.23 16.07
C ALA A 737 34.84 1.85 17.34
N GLY A 738 34.45 1.05 18.32
CA GLY A 738 33.95 1.50 19.62
C GLY A 738 32.43 1.41 19.82
N ALA A 739 31.73 0.62 19.00
CA ALA A 739 30.29 0.37 19.18
C ALA A 739 30.01 -0.55 20.39
N ASP A 740 28.92 -0.25 21.11
CA ASP A 740 28.45 -1.03 22.26
C ASP A 740 27.28 -1.95 21.91
N VAL A 741 26.51 -1.62 20.87
CA VAL A 741 25.28 -2.36 20.50
C VAL A 741 25.33 -2.78 19.03
N MET A 742 25.16 -4.07 18.79
CA MET A 742 25.21 -4.72 17.48
C MET A 742 23.81 -5.16 17.07
N VAL A 743 23.21 -4.48 16.08
CA VAL A 743 21.89 -4.84 15.56
C VAL A 743 22.05 -5.89 14.47
N ALA A 744 21.58 -7.12 14.74
CA ALA A 744 21.75 -8.26 13.85
C ALA A 744 20.40 -8.85 13.46
N GLY A 745 20.00 -8.68 12.19
CA GLY A 745 18.75 -9.25 11.65
C GLY A 745 19.00 -10.54 10.89
N SER A 746 19.29 -10.42 9.59
CA SER A 746 19.36 -11.54 8.63
C SER A 746 20.37 -12.63 9.02
N PHE A 747 21.48 -12.26 9.66
CA PHE A 747 22.45 -13.24 10.15
C PHE A 747 21.87 -14.16 11.22
N LEU A 748 21.09 -13.62 12.16
CA LEU A 748 20.51 -14.40 13.26
C LEU A 748 19.28 -15.19 12.82
N TYR A 749 18.30 -14.53 12.21
CA TYR A 749 17.05 -15.18 11.82
C TYR A 749 17.18 -16.05 10.55
N GLY A 750 18.23 -15.83 9.76
CA GLY A 750 18.60 -16.70 8.64
C GLY A 750 19.68 -17.73 8.97
N HIS A 751 20.11 -17.84 10.24
CA HIS A 751 21.17 -18.77 10.62
C HIS A 751 20.71 -20.23 10.42
N PRO A 752 21.48 -21.09 9.71
CA PRO A 752 21.03 -22.43 9.34
C PRO A 752 20.78 -23.36 10.55
N GLN A 753 21.39 -23.06 11.70
CA GLN A 753 21.21 -23.79 12.97
C GLN A 753 20.30 -23.04 13.96
N GLY A 754 19.63 -21.99 13.52
CA GLY A 754 18.73 -21.17 14.33
C GLY A 754 19.42 -20.06 15.11
N VAL A 755 18.59 -19.20 15.72
CA VAL A 755 18.99 -17.95 16.38
C VAL A 755 19.98 -18.17 17.53
N ALA A 756 19.84 -19.27 18.28
CA ALA A 756 20.71 -19.56 19.43
C ALA A 756 22.18 -19.76 19.01
N GLU A 757 22.41 -20.51 17.93
CA GLU A 757 23.76 -20.73 17.42
C GLU A 757 24.35 -19.45 16.84
N GLY A 758 23.56 -18.69 16.05
CA GLY A 758 24.01 -17.40 15.52
C GLY A 758 24.37 -16.39 16.63
N MET A 759 23.62 -16.39 17.75
CA MET A 759 23.93 -15.58 18.92
C MET A 759 25.27 -16.00 19.55
N GLU A 760 25.55 -17.30 19.67
CA GLU A 760 26.82 -17.78 20.21
C GLU A 760 28.00 -17.47 19.28
N GLU A 761 27.82 -17.59 17.97
CA GLU A 761 28.84 -17.25 16.99
C GLU A 761 29.23 -15.75 17.06
N LEU A 762 28.24 -14.86 17.19
CA LEU A 762 28.49 -13.43 17.39
C LEU A 762 29.20 -13.16 18.73
N ARG A 763 28.77 -13.80 19.83
CA ARG A 763 29.44 -13.66 21.13
C ARG A 763 30.88 -14.13 21.07
N SER A 764 31.13 -15.27 20.44
CA SER A 764 32.48 -15.84 20.27
C SER A 764 33.36 -14.88 19.47
N ALA A 765 32.87 -14.34 18.36
CA ALA A 765 33.58 -13.36 17.55
C ALA A 765 33.93 -12.07 18.32
N LEU A 766 32.99 -11.56 19.12
CA LEU A 766 33.19 -10.35 19.94
C LEU A 766 34.17 -10.60 21.10
N LYS A 767 34.13 -11.79 21.73
CA LYS A 767 35.12 -12.20 22.74
C LYS A 767 36.53 -12.29 22.16
N GLN A 768 36.67 -12.86 20.96
CA GLN A 768 37.98 -12.95 20.27
C GLN A 768 38.58 -11.56 20.00
N ALA A 769 37.76 -10.60 19.54
CA ALA A 769 38.21 -9.22 19.34
C ALA A 769 38.65 -8.52 20.64
N ALA A 770 37.99 -8.81 21.77
CA ALA A 770 38.39 -8.29 23.08
C ALA A 770 39.71 -8.87 23.59
N VAL A 771 40.10 -10.07 23.14
CA VAL A 771 41.40 -10.69 23.46
C VAL A 771 42.51 -10.14 22.57
N GLU A 772 42.25 -9.92 21.27
CA GLU A 772 43.23 -9.36 20.32
C GLU A 772 43.62 -7.90 20.63
N THR A 773 42.71 -7.12 21.22
CA THR A 773 42.95 -5.73 21.62
C THR A 773 43.68 -5.60 22.97
N ASN A 774 43.75 -6.67 23.77
CA ASN A 774 44.41 -6.71 25.09
C ASN A 774 45.69 -7.58 25.10
N GLY A 775 46.37 -7.73 23.95
CA GLY A 775 47.68 -8.40 23.87
C GLY A 775 48.71 -7.78 24.84
N PRO A 776 49.70 -8.57 25.32
CA PRO A 776 50.47 -8.27 26.53
C PRO A 776 51.24 -6.95 26.43
N SER A 777 51.11 -6.11 27.45
CA SER A 777 52.01 -4.97 27.66
C SER A 777 53.45 -5.47 27.72
N GLU A 778 54.33 -4.84 26.95
CA GLU A 778 55.78 -5.08 26.98
C GLU A 778 56.32 -5.11 28.42
N SER A 779 57.08 -6.17 28.74
CA SER A 779 58.09 -6.16 29.79
C SER A 779 59.44 -5.81 29.20
#